data_AF-A0A417YB03-F1
#
_entry.id   AF-A0A417YB03-F1
#
_cell.length_a   1.000
_cell.length_b   1.000
_cell.length_c   1.000
_cell.angle_alpha   90.00
_cell.angle_beta   90.00
_cell.angle_gamma   90.00
#
_symmetry.space_group_name_H-M   'P 1'
#
loop_
_entity.id
_entity.type
_entity.pdbx_description
1 polymer ?
#
loop_
_entity_poly.entity_id
_entity_poly.type
_entity_poly.pdbx_seq_one_letter_code
_entity_poly.pdbx_strand_id
1 'polypeptide(L)'
;MRSVKKILALSFVFLLTFQTIGIVGYAANTESNSSGNIMIESKETPQSSKENEAQILTEIEQSERIETKSESEQIGKGVTFTTFEMLDARGWINGEMLEIDLKNEAVSLDLLTADGVVAASEPISEVTKREGAIASVNGDFFDINSTQAPLGIEIKDNEIIKGPNNGREMAAGVTTEGIGEIAAIFLEGTFTFNEQEHELASYNQNTIPENGIGLYNALWGQASREGAVHGDRNVYEVIIEEGEVVKTGSEISDDEIAKNRNILIGRGNGTDTLKEMRVGDSVTVEYAPKTNGDGEYAFAIGGNPTLVKEGAVQDVDDETLAPRTAVGFSEDGGTMYLVLVDGRQSSSRGMTLYEMAEFMKEIGSYQALNLDGGGSSTLTSRMPGENEAEVKNNPSDGVERSVPNGIGIFTAKENGQLTGLNVDTVMQHENAYRVFPELTRSFTVKGFDDAYDAVSAENIQWETYPSEFGTFNEEGVFTASKTGLAVAKAKEGNIESESRIQVLGDLERIEATESRISTVLEEPDTFSVIGFDENGYAAPIEPEDIQLDYDESVIEVTNNEDASFTVNPKQDGASTTITIAVLDKKFYLPVTIGFQEEVVSGFEDSSDWSVQKHPSSVGASIEEVEGREGNAIQLNYDFSTTTATRAAYLQATPDLELPANTQKIGLWIHGDGNGAWLRAVLRDTSNTQYVINLADEVDWTGWKYVEASLPEGVQHPVKLWRIYPVETVQSQQYAGSLIFDELTVQVPPEVDILEQEKITTDPLVIQNDEFGEDRWKFAVISDTQFVAANPNSDVLQRTRETLQQIVAADPEFLVINGDFVDTGYPEDFQLAKQVLEEEVGDRFPIYYVPGNHEMMGTGNLTNFEEVFGETRQSFVHNGVQFVMLNSSAGSYRASDFQQLVELQATLNKAARNPEVRNTVVFSHHPTNDPMPTDASQLSDRKEVALVEKWLSEFRMTSGGKGAIFISSHASTFNVNRVNGVPYFVTGTAGKDPYGTPDNGGILGWTMFGVENESSLLRGIQSPEETDWIRTEVNPLLEEITVDAPEELAVGETIEVKATGHQPGGINFPLRYPASVNWSGSDNVFVGNSEESKEAIRSGEYTSVFDYTTGNLRALQQGEVTLKVQSNQMESEIKIQINE
;
A
#
# COMPACT_ATOMS: atom_id res chain seq x y z
N MET A 1 -5.90 -54.36 -37.29
CA MET A 1 -5.29 -55.31 -38.24
C MET A 1 -4.66 -54.50 -39.37
N ARG A 2 -3.33 -54.56 -39.57
CA ARG A 2 -2.51 -53.85 -40.60
C ARG A 2 -2.76 -52.32 -40.76
N SER A 3 -1.85 -51.41 -40.40
CA SER A 3 -0.49 -51.15 -40.93
C SER A 3 -0.46 -50.28 -42.22
N VAL A 4 0.47 -49.32 -42.41
CA VAL A 4 1.43 -48.62 -41.51
C VAL A 4 2.15 -47.46 -42.27
N LYS A 5 2.93 -46.62 -41.54
CA LYS A 5 3.89 -45.55 -41.97
C LYS A 5 3.26 -44.19 -42.31
N LYS A 6 3.70 -43.03 -41.77
CA LYS A 6 5.05 -42.41 -41.45
C LYS A 6 5.55 -41.52 -42.60
N ILE A 7 6.30 -40.42 -42.40
CA ILE A 7 7.20 -40.03 -41.27
C ILE A 7 7.37 -38.49 -41.16
N LEU A 8 7.78 -37.98 -39.97
CA LEU A 8 8.43 -36.67 -39.58
C LEU A 8 8.39 -35.44 -40.54
N ALA A 9 8.37 -34.16 -40.10
CA ALA A 9 8.30 -33.44 -38.80
C ALA A 9 8.07 -31.92 -39.13
N LEU A 10 8.09 -30.88 -38.27
CA LEU A 10 8.30 -30.55 -36.83
C LEU A 10 7.38 -29.29 -36.57
N SER A 11 7.33 -28.47 -35.50
CA SER A 11 8.01 -28.28 -34.20
C SER A 11 7.16 -27.41 -33.25
N PHE A 12 7.55 -27.33 -31.96
CA PHE A 12 7.09 -26.42 -30.88
C PHE A 12 5.61 -26.41 -30.45
N VAL A 13 5.40 -25.98 -29.18
CA VAL A 13 4.23 -26.22 -28.31
C VAL A 13 4.16 -25.12 -27.25
N PHE A 14 2.96 -24.77 -26.76
CA PHE A 14 2.74 -24.00 -25.53
C PHE A 14 1.45 -24.42 -24.79
N LEU A 15 1.23 -23.83 -23.60
CA LEU A 15 0.13 -24.00 -22.63
C LEU A 15 0.09 -25.27 -21.73
N LEU A 16 0.38 -25.02 -20.44
CA LEU A 16 -0.46 -25.23 -19.23
C LEU A 16 -1.65 -26.23 -19.33
N THR A 17 -1.94 -27.07 -18.30
CA THR A 17 -2.54 -26.62 -17.02
C THR A 17 -2.43 -27.62 -15.83
N PHE A 18 -2.44 -27.05 -14.62
CA PHE A 18 -2.89 -27.52 -13.28
C PHE A 18 -2.48 -28.86 -12.60
N GLN A 19 -2.04 -28.69 -11.34
CA GLN A 19 -2.14 -29.54 -10.12
C GLN A 19 -1.84 -31.06 -10.13
N THR A 20 -0.90 -31.45 -9.25
CA THR A 20 -1.17 -32.45 -8.18
C THR A 20 -0.07 -32.43 -7.10
N ILE A 21 -0.43 -32.27 -5.83
CA ILE A 21 0.48 -32.51 -4.69
C ILE A 21 0.42 -34.00 -4.31
N GLY A 22 1.57 -34.67 -4.28
CA GLY A 22 1.67 -36.12 -4.14
C GLY A 22 1.90 -36.60 -2.71
N ILE A 23 0.87 -37.16 -2.07
CA ILE A 23 1.00 -37.88 -0.79
C ILE A 23 1.79 -39.18 -1.00
N VAL A 24 2.84 -39.41 -0.19
CA VAL A 24 3.53 -40.70 -0.08
C VAL A 24 3.34 -41.27 1.34
N GLY A 25 2.45 -42.27 1.46
CA GLY A 25 2.11 -42.86 2.76
C GLY A 25 3.05 -43.99 3.20
N TYR A 26 3.20 -44.15 4.51
CA TYR A 26 3.80 -45.33 5.13
C TYR A 26 2.72 -46.38 5.44
N ALA A 27 2.95 -47.65 5.09
CA ALA A 27 1.97 -48.72 5.28
C ALA A 27 2.25 -49.57 6.52
N ALA A 28 1.22 -49.85 7.32
CA ALA A 28 1.25 -50.79 8.44
C ALA A 28 0.13 -51.84 8.30
N ASN A 29 0.51 -53.11 8.11
CA ASN A 29 -0.44 -54.22 8.02
C ASN A 29 -0.91 -54.66 9.42
N THR A 30 -2.22 -54.78 9.63
CA THR A 30 -2.79 -55.78 10.56
C THR A 30 -4.03 -56.43 9.92
N GLU A 31 -4.21 -57.73 10.16
CA GLU A 31 -5.26 -58.53 9.52
C GLU A 31 -6.34 -58.99 10.52
N SER A 32 -7.59 -58.88 10.08
CA SER A 32 -8.69 -59.84 10.32
C SER A 32 -9.54 -59.80 11.61
N ASN A 33 -10.82 -60.15 11.38
CA ASN A 33 -11.79 -60.80 12.30
C ASN A 33 -12.37 -60.00 13.49
N SER A 34 -13.69 -59.99 13.73
CA SER A 34 -14.81 -60.62 13.00
C SER A 34 -16.21 -60.28 13.60
N SER A 35 -17.25 -60.30 12.75
CA SER A 35 -18.67 -60.65 13.05
C SER A 35 -19.47 -59.84 14.09
N GLY A 36 -20.57 -59.20 13.64
CA GLY A 36 -21.52 -58.51 14.52
C GLY A 36 -22.86 -58.07 13.87
N ASN A 37 -23.52 -58.92 13.07
CA ASN A 37 -24.79 -58.56 12.41
C ASN A 37 -25.98 -58.43 13.38
N ILE A 38 -26.60 -57.25 13.45
CA ILE A 38 -28.03 -57.05 13.73
C ILE A 38 -28.56 -55.98 12.74
N MET A 39 -29.81 -56.12 12.26
CA MET A 39 -30.45 -55.21 11.29
C MET A 39 -31.55 -54.34 11.92
N ILE A 40 -32.25 -53.55 11.07
CA ILE A 40 -33.50 -52.78 11.30
C ILE A 40 -33.21 -51.34 11.81
N GLU A 41 -33.68 -50.25 11.18
CA GLU A 41 -34.51 -50.10 9.96
C GLU A 41 -34.15 -48.82 9.16
N SER A 42 -34.61 -48.73 7.92
CA SER A 42 -34.29 -47.64 6.98
C SER A 42 -35.27 -46.47 7.03
N LYS A 43 -34.76 -45.24 6.92
CA LYS A 43 -35.52 -44.10 6.36
C LYS A 43 -34.67 -43.25 5.40
N GLU A 44 -35.09 -43.30 4.14
CA GLU A 44 -34.99 -42.31 3.06
C GLU A 44 -33.90 -41.22 3.15
N THR A 45 -32.84 -41.40 2.36
CA THR A 45 -31.98 -40.32 1.85
C THR A 45 -32.67 -39.60 0.68
N PRO A 46 -32.76 -38.27 0.66
CA PRO A 46 -32.83 -37.49 -0.58
C PRO A 46 -31.44 -37.42 -1.22
N GLN A 47 -31.36 -37.45 -2.55
CA GLN A 47 -30.10 -37.40 -3.30
C GLN A 47 -29.93 -36.02 -3.96
N SER A 48 -28.69 -35.59 -4.12
CA SER A 48 -28.21 -34.27 -4.59
C SER A 48 -28.14 -33.14 -3.55
N SER A 49 -26.94 -32.59 -3.41
CA SER A 49 -26.64 -31.27 -2.84
C SER A 49 -25.54 -30.53 -3.62
N LYS A 50 -24.95 -31.15 -4.66
CA LYS A 50 -23.94 -30.49 -5.52
C LYS A 50 -24.53 -29.42 -6.43
N GLU A 51 -25.84 -29.46 -6.67
CA GLU A 51 -26.56 -28.36 -7.31
C GLU A 51 -26.81 -27.20 -6.32
N ASN A 52 -26.94 -27.49 -5.02
CA ASN A 52 -27.06 -26.46 -3.97
C ASN A 52 -25.73 -25.76 -3.66
N GLU A 53 -24.59 -26.44 -3.68
CA GLU A 53 -23.27 -25.79 -3.52
C GLU A 53 -23.05 -24.72 -4.61
N ALA A 54 -23.42 -25.04 -5.86
CA ALA A 54 -23.35 -24.10 -6.98
C ALA A 54 -24.39 -22.96 -6.90
N GLN A 55 -25.59 -23.23 -6.37
CA GLN A 55 -26.60 -22.17 -6.17
C GLN A 55 -26.29 -21.25 -4.97
N ILE A 56 -25.71 -21.77 -3.89
CA ILE A 56 -25.27 -20.95 -2.75
C ILE A 56 -24.08 -20.06 -3.14
N LEU A 57 -23.20 -20.53 -4.05
CA LEU A 57 -22.17 -19.70 -4.70
C LEU A 57 -22.70 -18.75 -5.79
N THR A 58 -24.02 -18.72 -6.05
CA THR A 58 -24.66 -17.71 -6.93
C THR A 58 -25.77 -16.92 -6.23
N GLU A 59 -25.84 -17.01 -4.90
CA GLU A 59 -26.60 -16.10 -4.01
C GLU A 59 -25.66 -15.45 -2.96
N ILE A 60 -24.36 -15.31 -3.27
CA ILE A 60 -23.55 -14.23 -2.70
C ILE A 60 -24.09 -12.94 -3.34
N GLU A 61 -24.65 -12.05 -2.53
CA GLU A 61 -25.25 -10.81 -3.02
C GLU A 61 -24.18 -9.89 -3.65
N GLN A 62 -24.65 -9.04 -4.56
CA GLN A 62 -23.92 -8.03 -5.35
C GLN A 62 -22.51 -7.68 -4.84
N SER A 63 -21.50 -7.81 -5.71
CA SER A 63 -20.07 -7.62 -5.44
C SER A 63 -19.76 -6.38 -4.57
N GLU A 64 -19.70 -6.56 -3.25
CA GLU A 64 -19.58 -5.44 -2.29
C GLU A 64 -18.22 -4.75 -2.46
N ARG A 65 -18.23 -3.59 -3.12
CA ARG A 65 -17.09 -2.68 -3.26
C ARG A 65 -17.20 -1.57 -2.23
N ILE A 66 -16.07 -1.29 -1.56
CA ILE A 66 -15.92 -0.14 -0.70
C ILE A 66 -15.27 0.97 -1.52
N GLU A 67 -16.01 2.03 -1.83
CA GLU A 67 -15.40 3.28 -2.31
C GLU A 67 -14.60 3.92 -1.15
N THR A 68 -13.32 4.18 -1.40
CA THR A 68 -12.37 4.67 -0.39
C THR A 68 -11.93 6.10 -0.67
N LYS A 69 -11.88 6.48 -1.96
CA LYS A 69 -11.70 7.83 -2.49
C LYS A 69 -12.56 8.00 -3.75
N SER A 70 -13.18 9.17 -3.91
CA SER A 70 -13.85 9.57 -5.14
C SER A 70 -13.87 11.10 -5.22
N GLU A 71 -13.29 11.67 -6.28
CA GLU A 71 -13.13 13.11 -6.48
C GLU A 71 -13.51 13.47 -7.93
N SER A 72 -14.45 14.41 -8.09
CA SER A 72 -15.01 14.80 -9.39
C SER A 72 -14.92 16.30 -9.63
N GLU A 73 -14.51 16.70 -10.84
CA GLU A 73 -14.38 18.09 -11.26
C GLU A 73 -14.90 18.30 -12.70
N GLN A 74 -15.49 19.46 -12.99
CA GLN A 74 -15.90 19.81 -14.35
C GLN A 74 -14.71 20.39 -15.12
N ILE A 75 -14.25 19.69 -16.15
CA ILE A 75 -13.11 20.09 -17.00
C ILE A 75 -13.56 20.81 -18.29
N GLY A 76 -14.88 20.87 -18.52
CA GLY A 76 -15.48 21.43 -19.71
C GLY A 76 -17.00 21.54 -19.58
N LYS A 77 -17.64 22.35 -20.44
CA LYS A 77 -19.12 22.44 -20.49
C LYS A 77 -19.70 21.08 -20.85
N GLY A 78 -20.31 20.39 -19.88
CA GLY A 78 -20.87 19.05 -20.09
C GLY A 78 -19.83 17.92 -20.06
N VAL A 79 -18.63 18.15 -19.49
CA VAL A 79 -17.59 17.13 -19.32
C VAL A 79 -17.14 17.13 -17.86
N THR A 80 -17.42 16.02 -17.16
CA THR A 80 -16.99 15.80 -15.76
C THR A 80 -15.91 14.74 -15.74
N PHE A 81 -14.78 15.03 -15.11
CA PHE A 81 -13.71 14.08 -14.81
C PHE A 81 -13.83 13.60 -13.36
N THR A 82 -13.57 12.31 -13.13
CA THR A 82 -13.59 11.69 -11.80
C THR A 82 -12.36 10.78 -11.63
N THR A 83 -11.70 10.86 -10.48
CA THR A 83 -10.77 9.81 -10.01
C THR A 83 -11.45 9.00 -8.91
N PHE A 84 -11.22 7.69 -8.87
CA PHE A 84 -11.79 6.79 -7.86
C PHE A 84 -10.79 5.73 -7.37
N GLU A 85 -10.97 5.35 -6.11
CA GLU A 85 -10.29 4.23 -5.47
C GLU A 85 -11.31 3.34 -4.77
N MET A 86 -11.26 2.03 -5.07
CA MET A 86 -12.14 1.02 -4.51
C MET A 86 -11.35 -0.14 -3.89
N LEU A 87 -11.94 -0.80 -2.90
CA LEU A 87 -11.46 -2.03 -2.31
C LEU A 87 -12.57 -3.10 -2.32
N ASP A 88 -12.23 -4.30 -2.77
CA ASP A 88 -13.05 -5.50 -2.60
C ASP A 88 -12.22 -6.69 -2.10
N ALA A 89 -12.83 -7.86 -1.94
CA ALA A 89 -12.16 -9.07 -1.48
C ALA A 89 -10.94 -9.49 -2.33
N ARG A 90 -10.95 -9.27 -3.65
CA ARG A 90 -9.82 -9.59 -4.55
C ARG A 90 -8.70 -8.55 -4.42
N GLY A 91 -8.99 -7.32 -4.02
CA GLY A 91 -8.01 -6.29 -3.67
C GLY A 91 -8.36 -4.88 -4.15
N TRP A 92 -7.36 -4.00 -4.11
CA TRP A 92 -7.47 -2.60 -4.51
C TRP A 92 -7.68 -2.42 -6.02
N ILE A 93 -8.46 -1.39 -6.36
CA ILE A 93 -8.74 -0.93 -7.72
C ILE A 93 -8.61 0.60 -7.73
N ASN A 94 -7.75 1.13 -8.59
CA ASN A 94 -7.67 2.56 -8.92
C ASN A 94 -8.21 2.78 -10.34
N GLY A 95 -8.84 3.92 -10.59
CA GLY A 95 -9.24 4.29 -11.95
C GLY A 95 -9.84 5.69 -12.10
N GLU A 96 -10.17 6.00 -13.34
CA GLU A 96 -10.55 7.32 -13.81
C GLU A 96 -11.78 7.22 -14.71
N MET A 97 -12.64 8.24 -14.68
CA MET A 97 -13.84 8.32 -15.50
C MET A 97 -14.01 9.71 -16.11
N LEU A 98 -14.51 9.75 -17.35
CA LEU A 98 -15.12 10.92 -17.95
C LEU A 98 -16.61 10.65 -18.18
N GLU A 99 -17.48 11.51 -17.65
CA GLU A 99 -18.90 11.58 -18.03
C GLU A 99 -19.10 12.76 -18.99
N ILE A 100 -19.68 12.48 -20.16
CA ILE A 100 -19.85 13.45 -21.24
C ILE A 100 -21.32 13.57 -21.66
N ASP A 101 -21.87 14.78 -21.59
CA ASP A 101 -23.20 15.13 -22.11
C ASP A 101 -23.13 15.42 -23.63
N LEU A 102 -23.49 14.43 -24.44
CA LEU A 102 -23.50 14.52 -25.90
C LEU A 102 -24.60 15.44 -26.45
N LYS A 103 -25.57 15.86 -25.62
CA LYS A 103 -26.63 16.81 -26.00
C LYS A 103 -26.21 18.27 -25.79
N ASN A 104 -25.03 18.51 -25.24
CA ASN A 104 -24.49 19.85 -25.03
C ASN A 104 -23.85 20.38 -26.31
N GLU A 105 -24.42 21.44 -26.90
CA GLU A 105 -23.91 22.06 -28.15
C GLU A 105 -22.46 22.58 -28.06
N ALA A 106 -21.87 22.66 -26.86
CA ALA A 106 -20.47 23.00 -26.65
C ALA A 106 -19.51 21.80 -26.71
N VAL A 107 -19.99 20.56 -26.73
CA VAL A 107 -19.18 19.33 -26.77
C VAL A 107 -19.07 18.81 -28.20
N SER A 108 -17.89 18.33 -28.57
CA SER A 108 -17.67 17.52 -29.76
C SER A 108 -16.62 16.45 -29.48
N LEU A 109 -16.77 15.27 -30.08
CA LEU A 109 -15.82 14.16 -29.98
C LEU A 109 -15.41 13.72 -31.38
N ASP A 110 -14.16 13.30 -31.51
CA ASP A 110 -13.62 12.77 -32.77
C ASP A 110 -12.49 11.75 -32.51
N LEU A 111 -12.13 11.01 -33.56
CA LEU A 111 -11.05 10.04 -33.53
C LEU A 111 -9.67 10.73 -33.50
N LEU A 112 -8.91 10.52 -32.42
CA LEU A 112 -7.47 10.82 -32.39
C LEU A 112 -6.71 9.73 -33.16
N THR A 113 -5.73 10.12 -33.98
CA THR A 113 -4.97 9.19 -34.84
C THR A 113 -3.50 9.57 -34.86
N ALA A 114 -2.61 8.61 -34.61
CA ALA A 114 -1.16 8.79 -34.65
C ALA A 114 -0.69 9.22 -36.06
N ASP A 115 0.16 10.25 -36.14
CA ASP A 115 0.62 10.93 -37.37
C ASP A 115 -0.48 11.26 -38.42
N GLY A 116 -1.77 11.22 -38.04
CA GLY A 116 -2.90 11.30 -38.97
C GLY A 116 -3.01 10.13 -39.96
N VAL A 117 -2.45 8.95 -39.63
CA VAL A 117 -2.44 7.74 -40.48
C VAL A 117 -2.72 6.46 -39.67
N VAL A 118 -3.35 5.50 -40.33
CA VAL A 118 -3.84 4.23 -39.77
C VAL A 118 -2.72 3.36 -39.20
N ALA A 119 -1.56 3.27 -39.86
CA ALA A 119 -0.46 2.37 -39.46
C ALA A 119 0.74 3.16 -38.88
N ALA A 120 0.47 3.90 -37.80
CA ALA A 120 1.43 4.59 -36.95
C ALA A 120 1.03 4.41 -35.47
N SER A 121 1.85 4.88 -34.52
CA SER A 121 1.54 4.83 -33.09
C SER A 121 2.32 5.89 -32.30
N GLU A 122 1.64 6.63 -31.44
CA GLU A 122 2.20 7.68 -30.57
C GLU A 122 1.59 7.59 -29.17
N PRO A 123 2.23 8.14 -28.12
CA PRO A 123 1.58 8.35 -26.83
C PRO A 123 0.29 9.17 -27.05
N ILE A 124 -0.83 8.74 -26.46
CA ILE A 124 -2.12 9.40 -26.68
C ILE A 124 -2.12 10.82 -26.10
N SER A 125 -1.31 11.10 -25.07
CA SER A 125 -1.07 12.44 -24.54
C SER A 125 -0.54 13.41 -25.59
N GLU A 126 0.49 13.03 -26.34
CA GLU A 126 1.08 13.85 -27.40
C GLU A 126 0.08 14.11 -28.54
N VAL A 127 -0.72 13.11 -28.92
CA VAL A 127 -1.80 13.29 -29.91
C VAL A 127 -2.89 14.24 -29.36
N THR A 128 -3.27 14.10 -28.09
CA THR A 128 -4.27 14.95 -27.42
C THR A 128 -3.84 16.41 -27.42
N LYS A 129 -2.57 16.67 -27.06
CA LYS A 129 -1.95 18.01 -27.08
C LYS A 129 -1.86 18.57 -28.49
N ARG A 130 -1.50 17.74 -29.48
CA ARG A 130 -1.38 18.15 -30.89
C ARG A 130 -2.71 18.57 -31.51
N GLU A 131 -3.76 17.78 -31.32
CA GLU A 131 -5.09 18.08 -31.86
C GLU A 131 -5.85 19.13 -31.01
N GLY A 132 -5.43 19.35 -29.76
CA GLY A 132 -6.01 20.35 -28.85
C GLY A 132 -7.27 19.89 -28.13
N ALA A 133 -7.39 18.59 -27.86
CA ALA A 133 -8.44 18.01 -27.04
C ALA A 133 -8.25 18.37 -25.54
N ILE A 134 -9.34 18.48 -24.79
CA ILE A 134 -9.31 18.76 -23.35
C ILE A 134 -9.14 17.49 -22.50
N ALA A 135 -9.47 16.33 -23.07
CA ALA A 135 -9.30 15.02 -22.47
C ALA A 135 -9.27 13.94 -23.57
N SER A 136 -8.77 12.75 -23.24
CA SER A 136 -8.80 11.59 -24.14
C SER A 136 -8.72 10.26 -23.41
N VAL A 137 -9.05 9.18 -24.12
CA VAL A 137 -8.62 7.82 -23.77
C VAL A 137 -8.02 7.10 -24.98
N ASN A 138 -7.21 6.08 -24.72
CA ASN A 138 -6.73 5.14 -25.73
C ASN A 138 -7.88 4.40 -26.45
N GLY A 139 -7.62 3.94 -27.67
CA GLY A 139 -8.62 3.37 -28.56
C GLY A 139 -8.59 1.85 -28.72
N ASP A 140 -8.69 1.41 -29.97
CA ASP A 140 -8.90 0.03 -30.38
C ASP A 140 -7.64 -0.84 -30.23
N PHE A 141 -7.85 -2.15 -30.20
CA PHE A 141 -6.80 -3.16 -30.29
C PHE A 141 -6.04 -3.03 -31.61
N PHE A 142 -4.74 -3.29 -31.58
CA PHE A 142 -3.87 -3.03 -32.73
C PHE A 142 -2.78 -4.08 -32.95
N ASP A 143 -2.16 -4.01 -34.12
CA ASP A 143 -1.09 -4.90 -34.58
C ASP A 143 0.28 -4.52 -33.99
N ILE A 144 0.33 -4.49 -32.65
CA ILE A 144 1.43 -3.98 -31.80
C ILE A 144 2.82 -4.56 -32.11
N ASN A 145 2.89 -5.74 -32.72
CA ASN A 145 4.14 -6.43 -33.08
C ASN A 145 4.50 -6.34 -34.58
N SER A 146 3.72 -5.63 -35.39
CA SER A 146 4.03 -5.46 -36.82
C SER A 146 3.64 -4.09 -37.37
N THR A 147 2.41 -3.91 -37.85
CA THR A 147 2.02 -2.68 -38.58
C THR A 147 1.62 -1.52 -37.68
N GLN A 148 1.43 -1.75 -36.38
CA GLN A 148 0.77 -0.84 -35.43
C GLN A 148 -0.69 -0.48 -35.76
N ALA A 149 -1.23 -0.90 -36.90
CA ALA A 149 -2.57 -0.55 -37.32
C ALA A 149 -3.66 -1.14 -36.40
N PRO A 150 -4.76 -0.41 -36.13
CA PRO A 150 -5.92 -0.93 -35.41
C PRO A 150 -6.56 -2.14 -36.11
N LEU A 151 -7.43 -2.85 -35.41
CA LEU A 151 -8.05 -4.07 -35.91
C LEU A 151 -9.52 -3.87 -36.34
N GLY A 152 -10.26 -2.93 -35.76
CA GLY A 152 -11.66 -2.62 -36.04
C GLY A 152 -11.89 -1.58 -37.14
N ILE A 153 -13.10 -0.99 -37.15
CA ILE A 153 -13.48 0.15 -37.99
C ILE A 153 -12.80 1.43 -37.48
N GLU A 154 -12.55 2.37 -38.38
CA GLU A 154 -12.29 3.78 -38.03
C GLU A 154 -13.10 4.71 -38.93
N ILE A 155 -13.90 5.58 -38.31
CA ILE A 155 -14.60 6.70 -38.94
C ILE A 155 -14.13 7.98 -38.23
N LYS A 156 -13.76 9.00 -39.01
CA LYS A 156 -13.30 10.32 -38.59
C LYS A 156 -13.90 11.36 -39.54
N ASP A 157 -14.34 12.52 -39.05
CA ASP A 157 -14.99 13.56 -39.89
C ASP A 157 -16.19 13.07 -40.75
N ASN A 158 -16.92 12.03 -40.32
CA ASN A 158 -17.94 11.28 -41.09
C ASN A 158 -17.41 10.59 -42.38
N GLU A 159 -16.09 10.41 -42.51
CA GLU A 159 -15.46 9.58 -43.54
C GLU A 159 -14.86 8.30 -42.93
N ILE A 160 -15.08 7.15 -43.58
CA ILE A 160 -14.39 5.91 -43.21
C ILE A 160 -12.92 6.01 -43.64
N ILE A 161 -12.00 5.92 -42.67
CA ILE A 161 -10.55 5.91 -42.94
C ILE A 161 -9.99 4.49 -42.99
N LYS A 162 -10.67 3.53 -42.35
CA LYS A 162 -10.32 2.10 -42.35
C LYS A 162 -11.55 1.20 -42.09
N GLY A 163 -11.60 0.06 -42.78
CA GLY A 163 -12.61 -0.99 -42.54
C GLY A 163 -12.18 -1.97 -41.43
N PRO A 164 -13.14 -2.69 -40.80
CA PRO A 164 -12.84 -3.69 -39.77
C PRO A 164 -12.18 -4.95 -40.34
N ASN A 165 -11.25 -5.51 -39.58
CA ASN A 165 -10.82 -6.89 -39.78
C ASN A 165 -11.97 -7.85 -39.43
N ASN A 166 -11.99 -9.03 -40.04
CA ASN A 166 -12.98 -10.07 -39.79
C ASN A 166 -13.03 -10.48 -38.29
N GLY A 167 -14.18 -10.32 -37.65
CA GLY A 167 -14.38 -10.53 -36.20
C GLY A 167 -14.06 -9.30 -35.33
N ARG A 168 -13.96 -8.10 -35.92
CA ARG A 168 -13.70 -6.81 -35.25
C ARG A 168 -14.66 -5.71 -35.74
N GLU A 169 -15.88 -6.09 -36.11
CA GLU A 169 -16.90 -5.19 -36.67
C GLU A 169 -17.67 -4.42 -35.59
N MET A 170 -17.53 -4.78 -34.31
CA MET A 170 -18.12 -4.04 -33.19
C MET A 170 -17.37 -2.73 -32.94
N ALA A 171 -18.12 -1.65 -32.78
CA ALA A 171 -17.62 -0.31 -32.61
C ALA A 171 -18.46 0.49 -31.62
N ALA A 172 -17.84 1.49 -30.98
CA ALA A 172 -18.54 2.58 -30.31
C ALA A 172 -18.41 3.83 -31.18
N GLY A 173 -19.46 4.63 -31.26
CA GLY A 173 -19.42 5.87 -32.04
C GLY A 173 -20.53 6.84 -31.64
N VAL A 174 -20.37 8.09 -32.07
CA VAL A 174 -21.39 9.14 -31.90
C VAL A 174 -21.90 9.55 -33.27
N THR A 175 -23.22 9.52 -33.42
CA THR A 175 -23.91 9.90 -34.65
C THR A 175 -23.82 11.39 -34.92
N THR A 176 -24.03 11.80 -36.18
CA THR A 176 -24.10 13.21 -36.58
C THR A 176 -25.30 13.97 -35.97
N GLU A 177 -26.22 13.27 -35.29
CA GLU A 177 -27.31 13.85 -34.47
C GLU A 177 -26.95 13.97 -32.97
N GLY A 178 -25.74 13.60 -32.55
CA GLY A 178 -25.30 13.68 -31.15
C GLY A 178 -25.74 12.51 -30.26
N ILE A 179 -26.15 11.39 -30.85
CA ILE A 179 -26.54 10.16 -30.11
C ILE A 179 -25.39 9.15 -30.18
N GLY A 180 -24.92 8.70 -29.03
CA GLY A 180 -23.90 7.66 -28.90
C GLY A 180 -24.50 6.24 -28.83
N GLU A 181 -23.89 5.29 -29.56
CA GLU A 181 -24.32 3.89 -29.60
C GLU A 181 -23.17 2.91 -29.86
N ILE A 182 -23.41 1.62 -29.59
CA ILE A 182 -22.51 0.51 -29.91
C ILE A 182 -23.14 -0.36 -31.01
N ALA A 183 -22.52 -0.35 -32.18
CA ALA A 183 -23.05 -0.93 -33.41
C ALA A 183 -22.06 -1.92 -34.05
N ALA A 184 -22.55 -2.71 -35.00
CA ALA A 184 -21.73 -3.54 -35.89
C ALA A 184 -21.58 -2.83 -37.24
N ILE A 185 -20.40 -2.25 -37.48
CA ILE A 185 -20.10 -1.45 -38.66
C ILE A 185 -19.18 -2.25 -39.59
N PHE A 186 -19.68 -2.56 -40.78
CA PHE A 186 -18.98 -3.32 -41.81
C PHE A 186 -18.43 -2.38 -42.90
N LEU A 187 -17.52 -2.89 -43.74
CA LEU A 187 -17.13 -2.22 -44.99
C LEU A 187 -18.14 -2.54 -46.10
N GLU A 188 -18.66 -1.51 -46.77
CA GLU A 188 -19.33 -1.64 -48.08
C GLU A 188 -18.47 -0.91 -49.10
N GLY A 189 -17.57 -1.66 -49.75
CA GLY A 189 -16.60 -1.11 -50.69
C GLY A 189 -16.55 -1.90 -52.00
N THR A 190 -16.40 -1.18 -53.12
CA THR A 190 -16.28 -1.75 -54.46
C THR A 190 -15.25 -1.00 -55.32
N PHE A 191 -14.83 -1.62 -56.41
CA PHE A 191 -14.23 -0.92 -57.54
C PHE A 191 -14.93 -1.30 -58.85
N THR A 192 -15.05 -0.34 -59.76
CA THR A 192 -15.61 -0.54 -61.10
C THR A 192 -14.49 -0.58 -62.14
N PHE A 193 -14.44 -1.67 -62.92
CA PHE A 193 -13.50 -1.90 -64.02
C PHE A 193 -14.25 -2.55 -65.20
N ASN A 194 -14.01 -2.10 -66.44
CA ASN A 194 -14.69 -2.62 -67.65
C ASN A 194 -16.24 -2.66 -67.56
N GLU A 195 -16.87 -1.64 -66.96
CA GLU A 195 -18.32 -1.60 -66.68
C GLU A 195 -18.83 -2.74 -65.76
N GLN A 196 -17.94 -3.38 -65.00
CA GLN A 196 -18.25 -4.40 -63.99
C GLN A 196 -17.80 -3.93 -62.59
N GLU A 197 -18.63 -4.24 -61.60
CA GLU A 197 -18.46 -3.89 -60.20
C GLU A 197 -17.85 -5.09 -59.46
N HIS A 198 -16.85 -4.84 -58.62
CA HIS A 198 -16.09 -5.85 -57.89
C HIS A 198 -15.97 -5.46 -56.41
N GLU A 199 -16.25 -6.42 -55.52
CA GLU A 199 -16.24 -6.24 -54.06
C GLU A 199 -14.81 -6.04 -53.51
N LEU A 200 -14.65 -5.10 -52.56
CA LEU A 200 -13.44 -4.93 -51.76
C LEU A 200 -13.59 -5.73 -50.45
N ALA A 201 -12.64 -6.62 -50.20
CA ALA A 201 -12.61 -7.49 -49.02
C ALA A 201 -11.92 -6.83 -47.81
N SER A 202 -11.16 -5.75 -48.02
CA SER A 202 -10.58 -4.92 -46.95
C SER A 202 -10.22 -3.52 -47.45
N TYR A 203 -10.12 -2.57 -46.52
CA TYR A 203 -9.72 -1.19 -46.78
C TYR A 203 -8.86 -0.66 -45.64
N ASN A 204 -7.60 -0.28 -45.94
CA ASN A 204 -6.58 0.13 -44.96
C ASN A 204 -6.44 -0.85 -43.78
N GLN A 205 -6.28 -2.15 -44.06
CA GLN A 205 -6.14 -3.19 -43.04
C GLN A 205 -4.77 -3.89 -43.10
N ASN A 206 -4.27 -4.32 -41.95
CA ASN A 206 -3.10 -5.20 -41.85
C ASN A 206 -3.38 -6.64 -42.31
N THR A 207 -4.54 -6.93 -42.91
CA THR A 207 -4.93 -8.24 -43.44
C THR A 207 -5.86 -8.09 -44.64
N ILE A 208 -5.67 -8.96 -45.64
CA ILE A 208 -6.60 -9.15 -46.76
C ILE A 208 -7.18 -10.57 -46.61
N PRO A 209 -8.51 -10.74 -46.57
CA PRO A 209 -9.13 -12.06 -46.51
C PRO A 209 -8.65 -13.01 -47.63
N GLU A 210 -8.64 -14.32 -47.37
CA GLU A 210 -8.22 -15.29 -48.38
C GLU A 210 -9.12 -15.22 -49.61
N ASN A 211 -8.53 -15.08 -50.80
CA ASN A 211 -9.22 -14.87 -52.09
C ASN A 211 -9.83 -13.46 -52.29
N GLY A 212 -9.63 -12.53 -51.35
CA GLY A 212 -10.11 -11.15 -51.44
C GLY A 212 -9.20 -10.19 -52.21
N ILE A 213 -9.68 -8.95 -52.36
CA ILE A 213 -8.93 -7.78 -52.86
C ILE A 213 -8.99 -6.70 -51.77
N GLY A 214 -7.84 -6.23 -51.31
CA GLY A 214 -7.73 -5.12 -50.36
C GLY A 214 -7.40 -3.80 -51.06
N LEU A 215 -7.94 -2.71 -50.53
CA LEU A 215 -7.66 -1.33 -50.95
C LEU A 215 -6.75 -0.63 -49.92
N TYR A 216 -5.74 0.09 -50.40
CA TYR A 216 -4.91 0.99 -49.59
C TYR A 216 -4.85 2.38 -50.23
N ASN A 217 -4.89 3.44 -49.42
CA ASN A 217 -4.68 4.82 -49.84
C ASN A 217 -3.62 5.51 -48.96
N ALA A 218 -3.43 6.82 -49.13
CA ALA A 218 -2.44 7.59 -48.36
C ALA A 218 -2.65 7.57 -46.83
N LEU A 219 -3.86 7.27 -46.34
CA LEU A 219 -4.14 7.15 -44.91
C LEU A 219 -3.56 5.88 -44.29
N TRP A 220 -3.10 4.90 -45.08
CA TRP A 220 -2.39 3.74 -44.55
C TRP A 220 -1.06 4.13 -43.87
N GLY A 221 -0.39 5.20 -44.32
CA GLY A 221 0.95 5.55 -43.82
C GLY A 221 2.07 4.68 -44.41
N GLN A 222 3.12 4.45 -43.63
CA GLN A 222 4.41 3.91 -44.09
C GLN A 222 4.64 2.41 -43.78
N ALA A 223 3.69 1.73 -43.11
CA ALA A 223 3.85 0.33 -42.74
C ALA A 223 3.87 -0.60 -43.97
N SER A 224 4.71 -1.65 -43.93
CA SER A 224 4.81 -2.61 -45.04
C SER A 224 3.48 -3.32 -45.31
N ARG A 225 3.16 -3.47 -46.60
CA ARG A 225 1.93 -4.12 -47.06
C ARG A 225 2.11 -5.62 -47.32
N GLU A 226 3.34 -6.15 -47.24
CA GLU A 226 3.62 -7.59 -47.41
C GLU A 226 2.94 -8.46 -46.34
N GLY A 227 2.81 -7.97 -45.11
CA GLY A 227 2.19 -8.71 -44.01
C GLY A 227 0.74 -9.11 -44.29
N ALA A 228 -0.02 -8.24 -44.97
CA ALA A 228 -1.46 -8.38 -45.13
C ALA A 228 -1.90 -9.60 -45.97
N VAL A 229 -1.01 -10.19 -46.76
CA VAL A 229 -1.26 -11.43 -47.52
C VAL A 229 -0.86 -12.71 -46.79
N HIS A 230 -0.32 -12.61 -45.56
CA HIS A 230 0.10 -13.73 -44.71
C HIS A 230 1.04 -14.72 -45.42
N GLY A 231 1.98 -14.19 -46.20
CA GLY A 231 2.99 -14.97 -46.94
C GLY A 231 2.47 -15.76 -48.16
N ASP A 232 1.23 -15.50 -48.63
CA ASP A 232 0.77 -15.99 -49.93
C ASP A 232 1.67 -15.44 -51.06
N ARG A 233 1.88 -16.27 -52.09
CA ARG A 233 2.69 -15.95 -53.27
C ARG A 233 1.86 -15.76 -54.54
N ASN A 234 0.55 -16.07 -54.51
CA ASN A 234 -0.37 -15.66 -55.56
C ASN A 234 -0.94 -14.29 -55.19
N VAL A 235 -0.14 -13.26 -55.42
CA VAL A 235 -0.47 -11.85 -55.16
C VAL A 235 -0.39 -11.02 -56.43
N TYR A 236 -1.11 -9.91 -56.48
CA TYR A 236 -1.05 -8.95 -57.58
C TYR A 236 -1.38 -7.54 -57.09
N GLU A 237 -0.49 -6.59 -57.35
CA GLU A 237 -0.62 -5.17 -57.03
C GLU A 237 -1.05 -4.39 -58.27
N VAL A 238 -2.02 -3.48 -58.11
CA VAL A 238 -2.38 -2.47 -59.10
C VAL A 238 -2.40 -1.09 -58.42
N ILE A 239 -1.56 -0.16 -58.89
CA ILE A 239 -1.58 1.23 -58.44
C ILE A 239 -2.40 2.06 -59.44
N ILE A 240 -3.37 2.78 -58.89
CA ILE A 240 -4.27 3.72 -59.56
C ILE A 240 -3.87 5.13 -59.14
N GLU A 241 -3.80 6.06 -60.07
CA GLU A 241 -3.50 7.48 -59.85
C GLU A 241 -4.57 8.30 -60.58
N GLU A 242 -5.29 9.18 -59.87
CA GLU A 242 -6.37 10.02 -60.42
C GLU A 242 -7.48 9.26 -61.20
N GLY A 243 -7.66 7.96 -60.91
CA GLY A 243 -8.67 7.10 -61.54
C GLY A 243 -8.19 6.33 -62.79
N GLU A 244 -6.89 6.38 -63.12
CA GLU A 244 -6.25 5.56 -64.15
C GLU A 244 -5.17 4.65 -63.56
N VAL A 245 -5.05 3.41 -64.06
CA VAL A 245 -3.98 2.48 -63.63
C VAL A 245 -2.63 2.94 -64.14
N VAL A 246 -1.64 3.08 -63.25
CA VAL A 246 -0.27 3.53 -63.57
C VAL A 246 0.81 2.45 -63.39
N LYS A 247 0.58 1.43 -62.56
CA LYS A 247 1.51 0.31 -62.31
C LYS A 247 0.72 -0.97 -62.04
N THR A 248 1.24 -2.11 -62.50
CA THR A 248 0.71 -3.45 -62.25
C THR A 248 1.87 -4.41 -61.97
N GLY A 249 1.80 -5.26 -60.94
CA GLY A 249 2.91 -6.13 -60.55
C GLY A 249 2.49 -7.41 -59.81
N SER A 250 3.35 -8.43 -59.81
CA SER A 250 3.18 -9.67 -59.04
C SER A 250 4.00 -9.70 -57.74
N GLU A 251 4.42 -8.53 -57.29
CA GLU A 251 5.18 -8.24 -56.07
C GLU A 251 4.47 -7.04 -55.42
N ILE A 252 4.34 -7.05 -54.09
CA ILE A 252 3.77 -5.92 -53.34
C ILE A 252 4.87 -4.87 -53.19
N SER A 253 4.52 -3.59 -53.29
CA SER A 253 5.44 -2.50 -52.96
C SER A 253 5.34 -2.11 -51.50
N ASP A 254 6.46 -1.64 -50.94
CA ASP A 254 6.51 -0.84 -49.71
C ASP A 254 6.73 0.64 -50.03
N ASP A 255 6.36 1.08 -51.24
CA ASP A 255 6.37 2.49 -51.64
C ASP A 255 5.27 3.27 -50.88
N GLU A 256 5.59 4.50 -50.44
CA GLU A 256 4.63 5.45 -49.86
C GLU A 256 3.47 5.74 -50.84
N ILE A 257 2.24 5.75 -50.32
CA ILE A 257 1.04 6.00 -51.12
C ILE A 257 0.74 7.50 -51.14
N ALA A 258 1.01 8.16 -52.28
CA ALA A 258 0.70 9.58 -52.46
C ALA A 258 -0.82 9.88 -52.39
N LYS A 259 -1.21 11.08 -51.94
CA LYS A 259 -2.62 11.45 -51.68
C LYS A 259 -3.59 11.35 -52.87
N ASN A 260 -3.11 11.27 -54.12
CA ASN A 260 -3.92 11.06 -55.32
C ASN A 260 -3.91 9.59 -55.82
N ARG A 261 -3.40 8.65 -55.01
CA ARG A 261 -3.22 7.24 -55.37
C ARG A 261 -4.00 6.28 -54.47
N ASN A 262 -4.48 5.22 -55.11
CA ASN A 262 -5.05 4.03 -54.49
C ASN A 262 -4.26 2.80 -54.95
N ILE A 263 -4.14 1.79 -54.09
CA ILE A 263 -3.50 0.51 -54.42
C ILE A 263 -4.48 -0.63 -54.15
N LEU A 264 -4.77 -1.42 -55.18
CA LEU A 264 -5.49 -2.69 -55.05
C LEU A 264 -4.48 -3.83 -54.92
N ILE A 265 -4.61 -4.64 -53.86
CA ILE A 265 -3.81 -5.86 -53.67
C ILE A 265 -4.74 -7.06 -53.66
N GLY A 266 -4.61 -7.92 -54.66
CA GLY A 266 -5.32 -9.20 -54.73
C GLY A 266 -4.55 -10.28 -54.00
N ARG A 267 -5.26 -11.12 -53.24
CA ARG A 267 -4.74 -12.33 -52.57
C ARG A 267 -5.45 -13.56 -53.14
N GLY A 268 -4.76 -14.69 -53.34
CA GLY A 268 -5.39 -15.92 -53.85
C GLY A 268 -6.15 -15.66 -55.16
N ASN A 269 -7.39 -16.13 -55.28
CA ASN A 269 -8.21 -15.91 -56.47
C ASN A 269 -8.54 -14.43 -56.75
N GLY A 270 -8.47 -13.54 -55.75
CA GLY A 270 -8.70 -12.09 -55.93
C GLY A 270 -7.69 -11.44 -56.88
N THR A 271 -6.53 -12.08 -57.10
CA THR A 271 -5.58 -11.67 -58.12
C THR A 271 -6.07 -11.82 -59.56
N ASP A 272 -7.04 -12.69 -59.83
CA ASP A 272 -7.40 -13.04 -61.22
C ASP A 272 -8.09 -11.88 -61.95
N THR A 273 -8.93 -11.10 -61.26
CA THR A 273 -9.49 -9.83 -61.78
C THR A 273 -8.40 -8.80 -62.04
N LEU A 274 -7.49 -8.59 -61.07
CA LEU A 274 -6.45 -7.56 -61.17
C LEU A 274 -5.42 -7.86 -62.27
N LYS A 275 -5.18 -9.14 -62.58
CA LYS A 275 -4.32 -9.57 -63.71
C LYS A 275 -4.89 -9.23 -65.10
N GLU A 276 -6.16 -8.84 -65.21
CA GLU A 276 -6.74 -8.38 -66.48
C GLU A 276 -6.46 -6.88 -66.75
N MET A 277 -6.22 -6.09 -65.70
CA MET A 277 -5.97 -4.64 -65.74
C MET A 277 -4.63 -4.29 -66.39
N ARG A 278 -4.55 -3.07 -66.95
CA ARG A 278 -3.39 -2.56 -67.69
C ARG A 278 -3.18 -1.08 -67.43
N VAL A 279 -1.95 -0.62 -67.59
CA VAL A 279 -1.61 0.80 -67.52
C VAL A 279 -2.42 1.60 -68.55
N GLY A 280 -3.18 2.59 -68.07
CA GLY A 280 -4.12 3.40 -68.85
C GLY A 280 -5.58 2.89 -68.87
N ASP A 281 -5.90 1.81 -68.16
CA ASP A 281 -7.30 1.44 -67.90
C ASP A 281 -7.87 2.32 -66.77
N SER A 282 -9.14 2.73 -66.89
CA SER A 282 -9.80 3.54 -65.86
C SER A 282 -10.49 2.66 -64.81
N VAL A 283 -10.35 3.04 -63.54
CA VAL A 283 -10.94 2.36 -62.39
C VAL A 283 -11.54 3.40 -61.44
N THR A 284 -12.83 3.28 -61.16
CA THR A 284 -13.51 4.02 -60.08
C THR A 284 -13.51 3.17 -58.82
N VAL A 285 -13.36 3.78 -57.66
CA VAL A 285 -13.34 3.09 -56.36
C VAL A 285 -14.30 3.83 -55.42
N GLU A 286 -15.20 3.10 -54.78
CA GLU A 286 -16.24 3.64 -53.89
C GLU A 286 -16.26 2.81 -52.59
N TYR A 287 -16.36 3.46 -51.43
CA TYR A 287 -16.41 2.78 -50.14
C TYR A 287 -17.17 3.61 -49.10
N ALA A 288 -17.91 2.92 -48.23
CA ALA A 288 -18.71 3.49 -47.16
C ALA A 288 -18.73 2.56 -45.94
N PRO A 289 -19.00 3.10 -44.73
CA PRO A 289 -19.37 2.28 -43.59
C PRO A 289 -20.80 1.75 -43.77
N LYS A 290 -21.02 0.49 -43.37
CA LYS A 290 -22.32 -0.19 -43.42
C LYS A 290 -22.71 -0.65 -42.03
N THR A 291 -23.48 0.17 -41.32
CA THR A 291 -23.93 -0.12 -39.96
C THR A 291 -25.22 -0.92 -39.91
N ASN A 292 -25.51 -1.49 -38.73
CA ASN A 292 -26.82 -1.98 -38.33
C ASN A 292 -27.58 -1.01 -37.38
N GLY A 293 -26.98 0.12 -37.01
CA GLY A 293 -27.61 1.24 -36.32
C GLY A 293 -28.43 2.14 -37.27
N ASP A 294 -29.07 3.17 -36.71
CA ASP A 294 -30.08 4.01 -37.41
C ASP A 294 -29.53 5.36 -37.95
N GLY A 295 -28.23 5.67 -37.79
CA GLY A 295 -27.64 6.98 -38.16
C GLY A 295 -26.28 6.95 -38.89
N GLU A 296 -25.84 8.11 -39.38
CA GLU A 296 -24.46 8.37 -39.84
C GLU A 296 -23.56 8.75 -38.64
N TYR A 297 -22.30 8.33 -38.62
CA TYR A 297 -21.37 8.58 -37.49
C TYR A 297 -20.46 9.79 -37.74
N ALA A 298 -20.40 10.73 -36.81
CA ALA A 298 -19.38 11.76 -36.82
C ALA A 298 -17.99 11.13 -36.64
N PHE A 299 -17.86 10.22 -35.68
CA PHE A 299 -16.71 9.33 -35.52
C PHE A 299 -17.17 7.95 -34.99
N ALA A 300 -16.38 6.92 -35.25
CA ALA A 300 -16.56 5.59 -34.67
C ALA A 300 -15.22 4.84 -34.56
N ILE A 301 -15.05 4.07 -33.49
CA ILE A 301 -13.82 3.37 -33.14
C ILE A 301 -14.09 1.91 -32.76
N GLY A 302 -13.21 1.00 -33.16
CA GLY A 302 -13.30 -0.42 -32.84
C GLY A 302 -13.19 -0.73 -31.34
N GLY A 303 -13.78 -1.85 -30.92
CA GLY A 303 -13.63 -2.39 -29.57
C GLY A 303 -14.10 -3.85 -29.46
N ASN A 304 -13.70 -4.55 -28.41
CA ASN A 304 -14.02 -5.97 -28.18
C ASN A 304 -13.71 -6.40 -26.73
N PRO A 305 -14.56 -7.20 -26.05
CA PRO A 305 -15.94 -7.55 -26.40
C PRO A 305 -16.94 -6.47 -25.93
N THR A 306 -18.20 -6.64 -26.33
CA THR A 306 -19.33 -5.93 -25.69
C THR A 306 -19.45 -6.37 -24.23
N LEU A 307 -19.42 -5.41 -23.32
CA LEU A 307 -19.51 -5.60 -21.87
C LEU A 307 -20.96 -5.58 -21.39
N VAL A 308 -21.73 -4.59 -21.86
CA VAL A 308 -23.15 -4.40 -21.50
C VAL A 308 -23.95 -4.22 -22.77
N LYS A 309 -25.13 -4.85 -22.84
CA LYS A 309 -26.08 -4.67 -23.93
C LYS A 309 -27.50 -4.69 -23.39
N GLU A 310 -28.31 -3.70 -23.79
CA GLU A 310 -29.71 -3.57 -23.37
C GLU A 310 -29.87 -3.62 -21.83
N GLY A 311 -28.92 -2.99 -21.10
CA GLY A 311 -28.86 -2.98 -19.64
C GLY A 311 -28.40 -4.29 -18.98
N ALA A 312 -28.05 -5.32 -19.77
CA ALA A 312 -27.57 -6.61 -19.28
C ALA A 312 -26.05 -6.76 -19.47
N VAL A 313 -25.35 -7.14 -18.39
CA VAL A 313 -23.96 -7.63 -18.44
C VAL A 313 -23.90 -8.85 -19.36
N GLN A 314 -22.86 -8.92 -20.19
CA GLN A 314 -22.65 -10.02 -21.13
C GLN A 314 -21.82 -11.16 -20.50
N ASP A 315 -21.85 -12.34 -21.13
CA ASP A 315 -21.01 -13.50 -20.77
C ASP A 315 -19.58 -13.26 -21.27
N VAL A 316 -18.71 -12.79 -20.36
CA VAL A 316 -17.32 -12.36 -20.62
C VAL A 316 -16.38 -12.85 -19.51
N ASP A 317 -15.07 -12.76 -19.74
CA ASP A 317 -14.05 -13.33 -18.84
C ASP A 317 -14.04 -12.71 -17.43
N ASP A 318 -14.09 -13.58 -16.41
CA ASP A 318 -13.94 -13.25 -14.98
C ASP A 318 -12.68 -13.87 -14.32
N GLU A 319 -11.77 -14.45 -15.12
CA GLU A 319 -10.49 -14.96 -14.60
C GLU A 319 -9.34 -13.95 -14.75
N THR A 320 -9.24 -13.21 -15.86
CA THR A 320 -8.06 -12.38 -16.16
C THR A 320 -8.14 -10.97 -15.59
N LEU A 321 -7.39 -10.68 -14.54
CA LEU A 321 -7.13 -9.32 -14.07
C LEU A 321 -6.17 -8.57 -15.01
N ALA A 322 -6.56 -7.36 -15.41
CA ALA A 322 -5.71 -6.45 -16.21
C ALA A 322 -6.16 -4.99 -16.04
N PRO A 323 -5.31 -4.01 -16.40
CA PRO A 323 -5.79 -2.67 -16.72
C PRO A 323 -6.82 -2.72 -17.85
N ARG A 324 -7.87 -1.92 -17.75
CA ARG A 324 -9.00 -1.87 -18.69
C ARG A 324 -9.27 -0.44 -19.13
N THR A 325 -9.69 -0.29 -20.37
CA THR A 325 -10.35 0.93 -20.86
C THR A 325 -11.68 0.51 -21.48
N ALA A 326 -12.77 1.22 -21.19
CA ALA A 326 -14.08 0.94 -21.76
C ALA A 326 -14.85 2.22 -22.10
N VAL A 327 -15.77 2.08 -23.04
CA VAL A 327 -16.72 3.11 -23.47
C VAL A 327 -18.15 2.60 -23.29
N GLY A 328 -19.04 3.45 -22.80
CA GLY A 328 -20.45 3.11 -22.62
C GLY A 328 -21.38 4.29 -22.84
N PHE A 329 -22.65 3.98 -23.02
CA PHE A 329 -23.71 4.94 -23.31
C PHE A 329 -24.96 4.66 -22.49
N SER A 330 -25.59 5.73 -22.02
CA SER A 330 -26.93 5.75 -21.40
C SER A 330 -28.04 5.16 -22.29
N GLU A 331 -29.22 4.86 -21.71
CA GLU A 331 -30.37 4.26 -22.44
C GLU A 331 -30.85 5.10 -23.64
N ASP A 332 -30.76 6.43 -23.56
CA ASP A 332 -31.14 7.34 -24.64
C ASP A 332 -29.96 7.83 -25.50
N GLY A 333 -28.76 7.27 -25.29
CA GLY A 333 -27.54 7.60 -26.02
C GLY A 333 -27.04 9.03 -25.84
N GLY A 334 -27.58 9.81 -24.89
CA GLY A 334 -27.20 11.22 -24.70
C GLY A 334 -26.07 11.47 -23.72
N THR A 335 -25.79 10.53 -22.82
CA THR A 335 -24.60 10.54 -21.96
C THR A 335 -23.68 9.41 -22.38
N MET A 336 -22.39 9.73 -22.49
CA MET A 336 -21.28 8.83 -22.77
C MET A 336 -20.37 8.72 -21.54
N TYR A 337 -19.93 7.50 -21.25
CA TYR A 337 -19.00 7.17 -20.18
C TYR A 337 -17.72 6.63 -20.80
N LEU A 338 -16.58 7.19 -20.40
CA LEU A 338 -15.27 6.61 -20.66
C LEU A 338 -14.65 6.27 -19.32
N VAL A 339 -14.25 5.01 -19.12
CA VAL A 339 -13.67 4.54 -17.86
C VAL A 339 -12.34 3.86 -18.14
N LEU A 340 -11.32 4.24 -17.38
CA LEU A 340 -10.07 3.53 -17.25
C LEU A 340 -9.98 2.90 -15.85
N VAL A 341 -9.39 1.72 -15.78
CA VAL A 341 -8.98 1.08 -14.53
C VAL A 341 -7.53 0.65 -14.67
N ASP A 342 -6.68 1.12 -13.75
CA ASP A 342 -5.27 0.73 -13.67
C ASP A 342 -5.11 -0.71 -13.17
N GLY A 343 -3.98 -1.36 -13.45
CA GLY A 343 -3.76 -2.74 -13.03
C GLY A 343 -2.32 -3.23 -13.15
N ARG A 344 -2.08 -4.47 -12.71
CA ARG A 344 -0.74 -5.11 -12.59
C ARG A 344 0.20 -4.40 -11.60
N GLN A 345 -0.35 -3.64 -10.66
CA GLN A 345 0.40 -2.88 -9.66
C GLN A 345 0.03 -3.37 -8.25
N SER A 346 0.84 -3.02 -7.24
CA SER A 346 0.46 -3.22 -5.84
C SER A 346 -0.69 -2.30 -5.41
N SER A 347 -0.74 -1.09 -5.99
CA SER A 347 -1.78 -0.06 -5.78
C SER A 347 -3.13 -0.42 -6.40
N SER A 348 -3.14 -1.10 -7.56
CA SER A 348 -4.34 -1.55 -8.27
C SER A 348 -4.15 -2.90 -8.94
N ARG A 349 -5.07 -3.84 -8.67
CA ARG A 349 -5.09 -5.19 -9.24
C ARG A 349 -5.57 -5.22 -10.69
N GLY A 350 -6.32 -4.21 -11.13
CA GLY A 350 -7.08 -4.22 -12.38
C GLY A 350 -8.43 -4.93 -12.26
N MET A 351 -9.23 -4.91 -13.34
CA MET A 351 -10.53 -5.59 -13.40
C MET A 351 -10.50 -6.77 -14.37
N THR A 352 -11.39 -7.74 -14.13
CA THR A 352 -11.82 -8.69 -15.16
C THR A 352 -12.73 -8.01 -16.20
N LEU A 353 -13.07 -8.69 -17.29
CA LEU A 353 -14.08 -8.13 -18.22
C LEU A 353 -15.47 -8.15 -17.58
N TYR A 354 -15.75 -9.12 -16.71
CA TYR A 354 -17.02 -9.18 -15.98
C TYR A 354 -17.16 -8.06 -14.95
N GLU A 355 -16.12 -7.82 -14.14
CA GLU A 355 -16.09 -6.70 -13.18
C GLU A 355 -16.24 -5.34 -13.88
N MET A 356 -15.55 -5.15 -15.00
CA MET A 356 -15.70 -3.94 -15.82
C MET A 356 -17.12 -3.81 -16.37
N ALA A 357 -17.78 -4.90 -16.75
CA ALA A 357 -19.16 -4.89 -17.22
C ALA A 357 -20.17 -4.57 -16.09
N GLU A 358 -19.95 -5.08 -14.87
CA GLU A 358 -20.75 -4.70 -13.70
C GLU A 358 -20.59 -3.21 -13.40
N PHE A 359 -19.36 -2.70 -13.36
CA PHE A 359 -19.07 -1.29 -13.07
C PHE A 359 -19.65 -0.34 -14.13
N MET A 360 -19.44 -0.62 -15.42
CA MET A 360 -20.02 0.18 -16.51
C MET A 360 -21.56 0.24 -16.44
N LYS A 361 -22.21 -0.85 -16.02
CA LYS A 361 -23.66 -0.88 -15.80
C LYS A 361 -24.07 -0.11 -14.54
N GLU A 362 -23.30 -0.20 -13.46
CA GLU A 362 -23.55 0.49 -12.19
C GLU A 362 -23.56 2.02 -12.36
N ILE A 363 -22.60 2.57 -13.11
CA ILE A 363 -22.54 4.01 -13.45
C ILE A 363 -23.61 4.47 -14.46
N GLY A 364 -24.44 3.55 -14.98
CA GLY A 364 -25.60 3.87 -15.83
C GLY A 364 -25.49 3.52 -17.31
N SER A 365 -24.45 2.80 -17.75
CA SER A 365 -24.36 2.36 -19.16
C SER A 365 -25.41 1.30 -19.49
N TYR A 366 -26.25 1.60 -20.48
CA TYR A 366 -27.21 0.67 -21.09
C TYR A 366 -26.55 -0.16 -22.20
N GLN A 367 -25.49 0.38 -22.82
CA GLN A 367 -24.58 -0.31 -23.75
C GLN A 367 -23.14 -0.01 -23.34
N ALA A 368 -22.23 -0.99 -23.37
CA ALA A 368 -20.80 -0.76 -23.11
C ALA A 368 -19.90 -1.73 -23.90
N LEU A 369 -18.72 -1.27 -24.29
CA LEU A 369 -17.73 -1.95 -25.13
C LEU A 369 -16.33 -1.77 -24.52
N ASN A 370 -15.58 -2.87 -24.41
CA ASN A 370 -14.19 -2.83 -23.96
C ASN A 370 -13.25 -2.37 -25.09
N LEU A 371 -12.37 -1.42 -24.81
CA LEU A 371 -11.31 -0.92 -25.70
C LEU A 371 -9.99 -1.68 -25.43
N ASP A 372 -8.87 -1.31 -26.05
CA ASP A 372 -7.59 -1.96 -25.69
C ASP A 372 -7.17 -1.60 -24.26
N GLY A 373 -6.34 -2.47 -23.66
CA GLY A 373 -5.92 -2.33 -22.25
C GLY A 373 -4.52 -2.88 -21.96
N GLY A 374 -4.27 -3.24 -20.70
CA GLY A 374 -2.89 -3.40 -20.25
C GLY A 374 -2.16 -2.05 -20.29
N GLY A 375 -0.89 -2.03 -20.72
CA GLY A 375 -0.15 -0.77 -20.86
C GLY A 375 -0.67 0.16 -21.96
N SER A 376 -1.63 -0.26 -22.79
CA SER A 376 -2.35 0.65 -23.70
C SER A 376 -3.34 1.53 -22.95
N SER A 377 -3.77 1.15 -21.73
CA SER A 377 -4.69 1.95 -20.93
C SER A 377 -4.04 3.27 -20.54
N THR A 378 -4.55 4.35 -21.13
CA THR A 378 -4.15 5.72 -20.79
C THR A 378 -5.33 6.67 -20.95
N LEU A 379 -5.58 7.47 -19.92
CA LEU A 379 -6.56 8.55 -19.91
C LEU A 379 -5.84 9.88 -19.64
N THR A 380 -6.19 10.90 -20.42
CA THR A 380 -5.66 12.25 -20.24
C THR A 380 -6.77 13.25 -19.95
N SER A 381 -6.45 14.28 -19.18
CA SER A 381 -7.40 15.34 -18.79
C SER A 381 -6.64 16.65 -18.53
N ARG A 382 -7.28 17.77 -18.89
CA ARG A 382 -6.85 19.13 -18.59
C ARG A 382 -7.73 19.70 -17.49
N MET A 383 -7.16 19.98 -16.32
CA MET A 383 -7.89 20.53 -15.19
C MET A 383 -8.28 22.01 -15.44
N PRO A 384 -9.29 22.57 -14.74
CA PRO A 384 -9.71 23.95 -14.89
C PRO A 384 -8.58 24.96 -14.68
N GLY A 385 -8.31 25.77 -15.71
CA GLY A 385 -7.25 26.77 -15.70
C GLY A 385 -5.86 26.25 -16.16
N GLU A 386 -5.74 24.97 -16.52
CA GLU A 386 -4.54 24.43 -17.16
C GLU A 386 -4.50 24.70 -18.66
N ASN A 387 -3.29 24.66 -19.25
CA ASN A 387 -3.09 24.91 -20.68
C ASN A 387 -3.15 23.62 -21.53
N GLU A 388 -2.68 22.49 -20.98
CA GLU A 388 -2.52 21.21 -21.70
C GLU A 388 -3.19 20.07 -20.94
N ALA A 389 -3.65 19.04 -21.67
CA ALA A 389 -4.08 17.78 -21.08
C ALA A 389 -2.87 16.92 -20.69
N GLU A 390 -2.98 16.22 -19.56
CA GLU A 390 -1.92 15.36 -19.01
C GLU A 390 -2.48 13.98 -18.69
N VAL A 391 -1.63 12.95 -18.69
CA VAL A 391 -1.98 11.61 -18.20
C VAL A 391 -2.41 11.70 -16.73
N LYS A 392 -3.52 11.05 -16.37
CA LYS A 392 -4.05 11.05 -14.98
C LYS A 392 -4.02 9.69 -14.27
N ASN A 393 -3.85 8.59 -15.01
CA ASN A 393 -3.65 7.25 -14.47
C ASN A 393 -2.15 6.88 -14.39
N ASN A 394 -1.81 5.69 -13.88
CA ASN A 394 -0.44 5.17 -13.84
C ASN A 394 -0.23 4.02 -14.86
N PRO A 395 0.36 4.28 -16.05
CA PRO A 395 0.49 3.27 -17.11
C PRO A 395 1.20 1.97 -16.69
N SER A 396 0.56 0.81 -16.93
CA SER A 396 1.04 -0.49 -16.40
C SER A 396 2.39 -0.99 -16.92
N ASP A 397 2.95 -0.34 -17.93
CA ASP A 397 4.27 -0.66 -18.49
C ASP A 397 5.40 0.20 -17.86
N GLY A 398 5.07 1.06 -16.88
CA GLY A 398 5.98 1.99 -16.20
C GLY A 398 6.20 3.31 -16.97
N VAL A 399 5.73 3.38 -18.22
CA VAL A 399 5.66 4.58 -19.08
C VAL A 399 4.41 4.49 -19.94
N GLU A 400 3.94 5.63 -20.45
CA GLU A 400 2.86 5.66 -21.44
C GLU A 400 3.28 4.90 -22.72
N ARG A 401 2.37 4.06 -23.24
CA ARG A 401 2.60 3.26 -24.44
C ARG A 401 2.13 4.01 -25.69
N SER A 402 2.90 3.94 -26.77
CA SER A 402 2.43 4.36 -28.09
C SER A 402 1.24 3.52 -28.56
N VAL A 403 0.13 4.17 -28.88
CA VAL A 403 -1.10 3.58 -29.43
C VAL A 403 -1.45 4.25 -30.78
N PRO A 404 -2.17 3.57 -31.69
CA PRO A 404 -2.50 4.15 -33.00
C PRO A 404 -3.63 5.17 -32.97
N ASN A 405 -4.60 5.00 -32.06
CA ASN A 405 -5.80 5.82 -32.01
C ASN A 405 -6.36 5.96 -30.59
N GLY A 406 -7.33 6.86 -30.46
CA GLY A 406 -8.07 7.11 -29.22
C GLY A 406 -9.29 7.99 -29.46
N ILE A 407 -10.03 8.25 -28.39
CA ILE A 407 -11.21 9.12 -28.41
C ILE A 407 -10.80 10.47 -27.84
N GLY A 408 -10.92 11.55 -28.63
CA GLY A 408 -10.63 12.92 -28.21
C GLY A 408 -11.91 13.66 -27.82
N ILE A 409 -11.89 14.34 -26.67
CA ILE A 409 -12.99 15.16 -26.19
C ILE A 409 -12.60 16.63 -26.36
N PHE A 410 -13.44 17.40 -27.06
CA PHE A 410 -13.20 18.81 -27.36
C PHE A 410 -14.38 19.65 -26.87
N THR A 411 -14.09 20.87 -26.42
CA THR A 411 -15.10 21.88 -26.07
C THR A 411 -14.98 23.12 -26.95
N ALA A 412 -16.12 23.76 -27.21
CA ALA A 412 -16.19 25.02 -27.94
C ALA A 412 -15.49 26.14 -27.13
N LYS A 413 -14.41 26.69 -27.68
CA LYS A 413 -13.64 27.79 -27.05
C LYS A 413 -14.48 29.05 -26.94
N GLU A 414 -14.41 29.68 -25.78
CA GLU A 414 -15.11 30.93 -25.48
C GLU A 414 -14.23 32.15 -25.76
N ASN A 415 -14.61 33.31 -25.23
CA ASN A 415 -13.97 34.59 -25.51
C ASN A 415 -12.74 34.90 -24.63
N GLY A 416 -12.28 33.97 -23.78
CA GLY A 416 -11.19 34.20 -22.83
C GLY A 416 -11.53 35.18 -21.71
N GLN A 417 -12.82 35.38 -21.40
CA GLN A 417 -13.25 36.16 -20.26
C GLN A 417 -13.22 35.28 -19.00
N LEU A 418 -12.40 35.64 -18.02
CA LEU A 418 -12.39 35.01 -16.69
C LEU A 418 -13.83 34.90 -16.12
N THR A 419 -14.25 33.70 -15.72
CA THR A 419 -15.52 33.43 -15.04
C THR A 419 -15.39 32.54 -13.81
N GLY A 420 -14.30 31.76 -13.69
CA GLY A 420 -13.98 30.95 -12.52
C GLY A 420 -12.51 31.05 -12.08
N LEU A 421 -12.25 30.53 -10.88
CA LEU A 421 -10.93 30.44 -10.25
C LEU A 421 -10.80 29.04 -9.60
N ASN A 422 -9.73 28.31 -9.89
CA ASN A 422 -9.34 27.14 -9.11
C ASN A 422 -8.34 27.57 -8.02
N VAL A 423 -8.46 27.05 -6.80
CA VAL A 423 -7.70 27.51 -5.62
C VAL A 423 -7.11 26.30 -4.91
N ASP A 424 -5.78 26.21 -4.93
CA ASP A 424 -5.04 25.03 -4.47
C ASP A 424 -3.82 25.43 -3.64
N THR A 425 -3.20 24.49 -2.91
CA THR A 425 -1.93 24.72 -2.24
C THR A 425 -0.76 24.63 -3.22
N VAL A 426 0.28 25.44 -3.02
CA VAL A 426 1.51 25.36 -3.83
C VAL A 426 2.20 24.02 -3.60
N MET A 427 2.33 23.64 -2.32
CA MET A 427 2.76 22.32 -1.89
C MET A 427 1.70 21.26 -2.25
N GLN A 428 2.15 20.16 -2.87
CA GLN A 428 1.31 19.05 -3.34
C GLN A 428 1.62 17.78 -2.52
N HIS A 429 1.25 17.82 -1.24
CA HIS A 429 1.57 16.77 -0.25
C HIS A 429 0.30 16.32 0.49
N GLU A 430 0.27 15.08 1.00
CA GLU A 430 -0.81 14.64 1.88
C GLU A 430 -0.93 15.59 3.08
N ASN A 431 -2.15 16.02 3.41
CA ASN A 431 -2.41 16.98 4.48
C ASN A 431 -1.82 18.39 4.26
N ALA A 432 -1.45 18.80 3.04
CA ALA A 432 -1.08 20.20 2.72
C ALA A 432 -2.18 21.21 3.12
N TYR A 433 -3.45 20.81 3.10
CA TYR A 433 -4.59 21.58 3.63
C TYR A 433 -4.64 21.69 5.16
N ARG A 434 -3.54 21.40 5.86
CA ARG A 434 -3.35 21.61 7.29
C ARG A 434 -2.13 22.50 7.56
N VAL A 435 -2.15 23.19 8.70
CA VAL A 435 -1.10 24.11 9.15
C VAL A 435 -1.13 24.24 10.68
N PHE A 436 0.04 24.47 11.31
CA PHE A 436 0.12 24.74 12.75
C PHE A 436 -0.05 26.24 13.05
N PRO A 437 -0.53 26.63 14.25
CA PRO A 437 -0.51 28.03 14.69
C PRO A 437 0.86 28.69 14.50
N GLU A 438 0.87 30.00 14.24
CA GLU A 438 2.04 30.81 13.89
C GLU A 438 2.76 30.46 12.56
N LEU A 439 2.55 29.27 11.98
CA LEU A 439 3.13 28.85 10.70
C LEU A 439 2.31 29.29 9.48
N THR A 440 2.85 29.01 8.29
CA THR A 440 2.34 29.43 6.98
C THR A 440 1.85 28.28 6.09
N ARG A 441 1.05 28.64 5.08
CA ARG A 441 0.72 27.81 3.91
C ARG A 441 0.60 28.67 2.67
N SER A 442 1.32 28.35 1.60
CA SER A 442 1.23 29.04 0.32
C SER A 442 0.10 28.49 -0.56
N PHE A 443 -0.75 29.37 -1.09
CA PHE A 443 -1.82 29.03 -2.03
C PHE A 443 -1.58 29.63 -3.43
N THR A 444 -2.04 28.91 -4.46
CA THR A 444 -2.01 29.32 -5.87
C THR A 444 -3.44 29.45 -6.42
N VAL A 445 -3.58 30.17 -7.53
CA VAL A 445 -4.87 30.36 -8.23
C VAL A 445 -4.69 30.21 -9.73
N LYS A 446 -5.52 29.37 -10.35
CA LYS A 446 -5.60 29.21 -11.81
C LYS A 446 -6.93 29.77 -12.30
N GLY A 447 -6.88 30.80 -13.15
CA GLY A 447 -8.07 31.43 -13.72
C GLY A 447 -8.60 30.70 -14.94
N PHE A 448 -9.92 30.65 -15.11
CA PHE A 448 -10.54 30.02 -16.28
C PHE A 448 -11.79 30.76 -16.79
N ASP A 449 -12.10 30.58 -18.08
CA ASP A 449 -13.35 31.07 -18.69
C ASP A 449 -14.48 30.03 -18.66
N ASP A 450 -15.65 30.37 -19.22
CA ASP A 450 -16.83 29.48 -19.23
C ASP A 450 -16.57 28.13 -19.93
N ALA A 451 -15.55 28.01 -20.80
CA ALA A 451 -15.14 26.75 -21.44
C ALA A 451 -14.05 25.99 -20.66
N TYR A 452 -13.67 26.50 -19.48
CA TYR A 452 -12.58 26.02 -18.63
C TYR A 452 -11.19 26.15 -19.29
N ASP A 453 -11.05 26.95 -20.36
CA ASP A 453 -9.77 27.36 -20.95
C ASP A 453 -9.03 28.30 -19.96
N ALA A 454 -7.69 28.17 -19.87
CA ALA A 454 -6.85 28.99 -19.00
C ALA A 454 -6.90 30.50 -19.32
N VAL A 455 -7.10 31.33 -18.28
CA VAL A 455 -7.16 32.80 -18.36
C VAL A 455 -6.35 33.44 -17.25
N SER A 456 -5.65 34.53 -17.57
CA SER A 456 -4.89 35.34 -16.60
C SER A 456 -5.82 35.91 -15.52
N ALA A 457 -5.52 35.61 -14.25
CA ALA A 457 -6.14 36.21 -13.08
C ALA A 457 -5.08 37.05 -12.34
N GLU A 458 -5.16 38.37 -12.49
CA GLU A 458 -4.06 39.30 -12.17
C GLU A 458 -4.32 40.14 -10.91
N ASN A 459 -5.55 40.12 -10.38
CA ASN A 459 -5.96 41.01 -9.29
C ASN A 459 -6.66 40.22 -8.16
N ILE A 460 -6.08 39.06 -7.81
CA ILE A 460 -6.57 38.22 -6.71
C ILE A 460 -6.59 39.00 -5.39
N GLN A 461 -7.73 38.95 -4.71
CA GLN A 461 -7.92 39.43 -3.34
C GLN A 461 -8.15 38.21 -2.45
N TRP A 462 -7.23 37.99 -1.52
CA TRP A 462 -7.31 36.91 -0.56
C TRP A 462 -8.11 37.31 0.68
N GLU A 463 -9.04 36.44 1.09
CA GLU A 463 -9.82 36.55 2.30
C GLU A 463 -9.78 35.21 3.07
N THR A 464 -10.05 35.27 4.38
CA THR A 464 -10.30 34.06 5.17
C THR A 464 -11.41 34.27 6.19
N TYR A 465 -12.16 33.20 6.45
CA TYR A 465 -13.27 33.19 7.39
C TYR A 465 -13.38 31.83 8.10
N PRO A 466 -13.62 31.80 9.42
CA PRO A 466 -13.53 32.91 10.38
C PRO A 466 -12.11 33.48 10.51
N SER A 467 -11.97 34.82 10.44
CA SER A 467 -10.68 35.53 10.48
C SER A 467 -10.03 35.60 11.87
N GLU A 468 -10.33 34.64 12.74
CA GLU A 468 -9.60 34.41 14.00
C GLU A 468 -8.69 33.18 13.94
N PHE A 469 -8.80 32.36 12.90
CA PHE A 469 -7.95 31.20 12.65
C PHE A 469 -6.69 31.54 11.84
N GLY A 470 -6.65 32.67 11.12
CA GLY A 470 -5.47 33.15 10.40
C GLY A 470 -5.73 34.39 9.54
N THR A 471 -4.74 34.78 8.73
CA THR A 471 -4.77 35.92 7.79
C THR A 471 -3.94 35.65 6.53
N PHE A 472 -4.35 36.21 5.39
CA PHE A 472 -3.57 36.20 4.14
C PHE A 472 -2.75 37.49 3.93
N ASN A 473 -1.64 37.39 3.19
CA ASN A 473 -0.94 38.53 2.56
C ASN A 473 -1.49 38.84 1.15
N GLU A 474 -0.81 39.71 0.38
CA GLU A 474 -1.23 40.04 -1.00
C GLU A 474 -0.81 38.93 -2.00
N GLU A 475 0.20 38.13 -1.63
CA GLU A 475 0.83 37.10 -2.44
C GLU A 475 0.12 35.73 -2.41
N GLY A 476 -0.72 35.44 -1.40
CA GLY A 476 -1.44 34.17 -1.25
C GLY A 476 -0.92 33.24 -0.15
N VAL A 477 -0.04 33.72 0.72
CA VAL A 477 0.40 33.01 1.91
C VAL A 477 -0.60 33.22 3.04
N PHE A 478 -1.13 32.13 3.59
CA PHE A 478 -1.95 32.13 4.81
C PHE A 478 -1.06 31.94 6.03
N THR A 479 -1.05 32.88 6.96
CA THR A 479 -0.47 32.71 8.30
C THR A 479 -1.55 32.27 9.27
N ALA A 480 -1.34 31.16 9.97
CA ALA A 480 -2.27 30.61 10.95
C ALA A 480 -2.23 31.39 12.29
N SER A 481 -3.26 31.23 13.13
CA SER A 481 -3.38 31.97 14.40
C SER A 481 -4.13 31.25 15.52
N LYS A 482 -5.06 30.33 15.18
CA LYS A 482 -5.77 29.50 16.17
C LYS A 482 -6.25 28.21 15.53
N THR A 483 -6.18 27.12 16.29
CA THR A 483 -6.81 25.83 16.00
C THR A 483 -8.28 25.98 15.56
N GLY A 484 -8.64 25.33 14.45
CA GLY A 484 -10.00 25.42 13.89
C GLY A 484 -10.08 25.11 12.40
N LEU A 485 -11.27 25.33 11.82
CA LEU A 485 -11.52 25.20 10.38
C LEU A 485 -11.75 26.57 9.76
N ALA A 486 -10.90 26.93 8.81
CA ALA A 486 -10.96 28.18 8.05
C ALA A 486 -11.16 27.91 6.56
N VAL A 487 -11.45 28.98 5.83
CA VAL A 487 -11.56 28.98 4.37
C VAL A 487 -10.43 29.83 3.78
N ALA A 488 -9.74 29.30 2.78
CA ALA A 488 -8.87 30.04 1.87
C ALA A 488 -9.72 30.55 0.70
N LYS A 489 -9.96 31.87 0.63
CA LYS A 489 -10.86 32.46 -0.38
C LYS A 489 -10.11 33.40 -1.32
N ALA A 490 -10.05 33.04 -2.59
CA ALA A 490 -9.56 33.91 -3.66
C ALA A 490 -10.72 34.65 -4.34
N LYS A 491 -10.52 35.90 -4.75
CA LYS A 491 -11.50 36.69 -5.50
C LYS A 491 -10.87 37.53 -6.59
N GLU A 492 -11.53 37.64 -7.75
CA GLU A 492 -11.28 38.72 -8.70
C GLU A 492 -12.62 39.37 -9.15
N GLY A 493 -12.82 40.62 -8.72
CA GLY A 493 -14.03 41.40 -9.05
C GLY A 493 -15.31 40.88 -8.38
N ASN A 494 -16.06 40.03 -9.09
CA ASN A 494 -17.25 39.33 -8.57
C ASN A 494 -17.09 37.80 -8.59
N ILE A 495 -15.96 37.30 -9.09
CA ILE A 495 -15.64 35.87 -9.17
C ILE A 495 -14.95 35.52 -7.87
N GLU A 496 -15.36 34.43 -7.25
CA GLU A 496 -14.78 33.96 -5.99
C GLU A 496 -14.76 32.44 -5.94
N SER A 497 -13.74 31.90 -5.29
CA SER A 497 -13.53 30.46 -5.08
C SER A 497 -12.96 30.21 -3.69
N GLU A 498 -13.27 29.06 -3.12
CA GLU A 498 -13.05 28.73 -1.70
C GLU A 498 -12.49 27.31 -1.56
N SER A 499 -11.31 27.18 -0.95
CA SER A 499 -10.79 25.90 -0.45
C SER A 499 -10.75 25.91 1.09
N ARG A 500 -10.65 24.75 1.73
CA ARG A 500 -10.71 24.60 3.19
C ARG A 500 -9.32 24.35 3.76
N ILE A 501 -8.97 25.08 4.84
CA ILE A 501 -7.72 24.85 5.57
C ILE A 501 -8.01 24.60 7.05
N GLN A 502 -7.36 23.58 7.61
CA GLN A 502 -7.47 23.17 9.00
C GLN A 502 -6.24 23.65 9.77
N VAL A 503 -6.45 24.50 10.78
CA VAL A 503 -5.40 24.88 11.72
C VAL A 503 -5.42 23.87 12.88
N LEU A 504 -4.25 23.30 13.17
CA LEU A 504 -4.07 22.21 14.15
C LEU A 504 -3.89 22.72 15.58
N GLY A 505 -3.62 21.80 16.52
CA GLY A 505 -3.10 22.17 17.84
C GLY A 505 -1.74 22.86 17.73
N ASP A 506 -1.15 23.23 18.87
CA ASP A 506 0.21 23.78 18.87
C ASP A 506 1.22 22.71 18.41
N LEU A 507 2.28 23.14 17.72
CA LEU A 507 3.32 22.26 17.19
C LEU A 507 4.10 21.63 18.34
N GLU A 508 4.05 20.30 18.48
CA GLU A 508 4.72 19.59 19.59
C GLU A 508 6.06 18.96 19.15
N ARG A 509 6.10 18.35 17.96
CA ARG A 509 7.35 17.79 17.39
C ARG A 509 7.46 18.01 15.89
N ILE A 510 8.68 17.93 15.38
CA ILE A 510 9.00 17.93 13.95
C ILE A 510 9.93 16.76 13.60
N GLU A 511 9.76 16.21 12.42
CA GLU A 511 10.59 15.15 11.83
C GLU A 511 10.92 15.50 10.36
N ALA A 512 12.06 15.05 9.88
CA ALA A 512 12.29 14.93 8.44
C ALA A 512 11.61 13.65 7.91
N THR A 513 11.34 13.58 6.61
CA THR A 513 10.89 12.31 5.97
C THR A 513 11.93 11.20 6.12
N GLU A 514 13.22 11.56 6.13
CA GLU A 514 14.33 10.62 6.25
C GLU A 514 14.88 10.56 7.67
N SER A 515 15.23 9.37 8.16
CA SER A 515 15.90 9.20 9.47
C SER A 515 17.37 9.68 9.45
N ARG A 516 17.97 9.65 8.25
CA ARG A 516 19.35 9.98 7.90
C ARG A 516 19.42 10.24 6.40
N ILE A 517 20.44 10.96 5.92
CA ILE A 517 20.79 11.00 4.49
C ILE A 517 22.17 10.35 4.31
N SER A 518 22.26 9.40 3.38
CA SER A 518 23.46 8.59 3.15
C SER A 518 23.72 8.46 1.65
N THR A 519 24.39 9.47 1.07
CA THR A 519 24.54 9.64 -0.39
C THR A 519 26.02 9.69 -0.84
N VAL A 520 26.28 9.89 -2.13
CA VAL A 520 27.62 9.99 -2.75
C VAL A 520 27.74 11.24 -3.63
N LEU A 521 28.95 11.63 -4.03
CA LEU A 521 29.13 12.78 -4.94
C LEU A 521 28.39 12.60 -6.27
N GLU A 522 27.85 13.70 -6.78
CA GLU A 522 27.03 13.79 -8.02
C GLU A 522 25.64 13.11 -7.94
N GLU A 523 25.29 12.46 -6.83
CA GLU A 523 23.96 11.93 -6.53
C GLU A 523 23.31 12.77 -5.41
N PRO A 524 22.46 13.77 -5.73
CA PRO A 524 21.74 14.53 -4.70
C PRO A 524 20.58 13.71 -4.11
N ASP A 525 20.24 13.99 -2.86
CA ASP A 525 19.16 13.31 -2.12
C ASP A 525 18.10 14.33 -1.65
N THR A 526 16.91 13.90 -1.23
CA THR A 526 15.79 14.82 -0.90
C THR A 526 15.10 14.50 0.42
N PHE A 527 14.65 15.54 1.14
CA PHE A 527 13.80 15.39 2.32
C PHE A 527 12.72 16.48 2.38
N SER A 528 11.62 16.19 3.07
CA SER A 528 10.62 17.17 3.51
C SER A 528 10.55 17.20 5.03
N VAL A 529 9.87 18.20 5.62
CA VAL A 529 9.70 18.32 7.08
C VAL A 529 8.22 18.24 7.45
N ILE A 530 7.88 17.33 8.36
CA ILE A 530 6.53 17.10 8.86
C ILE A 530 6.47 17.54 10.32
N GLY A 531 5.50 18.38 10.66
CA GLY A 531 5.15 18.71 12.03
C GLY A 531 3.99 17.87 12.54
N PHE A 532 3.90 17.71 13.86
CA PHE A 532 2.83 17.01 14.54
C PHE A 532 2.42 17.77 15.81
N ASP A 533 1.11 17.81 16.10
CA ASP A 533 0.62 18.24 17.42
C ASP A 533 0.60 17.09 18.44
N GLU A 534 0.32 17.43 19.69
CA GLU A 534 0.09 16.51 20.83
C GLU A 534 -0.96 15.41 20.56
N ASN A 535 -1.80 15.55 19.53
CA ASN A 535 -2.80 14.57 19.12
C ASN A 535 -2.35 13.71 17.93
N GLY A 536 -1.14 13.94 17.39
CA GLY A 536 -0.67 13.26 16.18
C GLY A 536 -1.45 13.64 14.93
N TYR A 537 -2.01 14.86 14.85
CA TYR A 537 -2.35 15.43 13.56
C TYR A 537 -1.06 15.91 12.89
N ALA A 538 -0.69 15.26 11.80
CA ALA A 538 0.43 15.67 10.96
C ALA A 538 0.05 16.84 10.03
N ALA A 539 1.02 17.71 9.72
CA ALA A 539 1.01 18.58 8.55
C ALA A 539 2.46 18.82 8.04
N PRO A 540 2.69 18.87 6.72
CA PRO A 540 3.98 19.26 6.16
C PRO A 540 4.23 20.77 6.38
N ILE A 541 5.50 21.18 6.53
CA ILE A 541 5.89 22.55 6.90
C ILE A 541 6.51 23.27 5.69
N GLU A 542 6.16 24.55 5.48
CA GLU A 542 6.73 25.36 4.39
C GLU A 542 8.22 25.66 4.63
N PRO A 543 9.07 25.63 3.58
CA PRO A 543 10.47 26.05 3.67
C PRO A 543 10.71 27.50 4.09
N GLU A 544 9.69 28.36 4.16
CA GLU A 544 9.81 29.72 4.72
C GLU A 544 9.69 29.77 6.26
N ASP A 545 9.08 28.76 6.89
CA ASP A 545 8.99 28.59 8.35
C ASP A 545 10.20 27.86 8.95
N ILE A 546 11.02 27.23 8.10
CA ILE A 546 12.11 26.33 8.49
C ILE A 546 13.46 27.05 8.52
N GLN A 547 14.18 26.91 9.63
CA GLN A 547 15.57 27.36 9.76
C GLN A 547 16.50 26.13 9.70
N LEU A 548 17.46 26.17 8.78
CA LEU A 548 18.49 25.13 8.62
C LEU A 548 19.87 25.67 9.04
N ASP A 549 20.63 24.87 9.80
CA ASP A 549 22.04 25.12 10.14
C ASP A 549 22.85 23.83 9.87
N TYR A 550 23.89 23.93 9.05
CA TYR A 550 24.70 22.81 8.54
C TYR A 550 26.06 23.28 8.00
N ASP A 551 27.00 22.37 7.73
CA ASP A 551 28.30 22.72 7.14
C ASP A 551 28.22 22.92 5.61
N GLU A 552 28.19 24.19 5.16
CA GLU A 552 28.21 24.60 3.75
C GLU A 552 29.43 24.09 2.94
N SER A 553 30.50 23.60 3.61
CA SER A 553 31.65 22.99 2.94
C SER A 553 31.47 21.50 2.67
N VAL A 554 30.53 20.85 3.36
CA VAL A 554 30.18 19.44 3.21
C VAL A 554 28.97 19.25 2.27
N ILE A 555 27.94 20.10 2.37
CA ILE A 555 26.71 20.05 1.55
C ILE A 555 26.22 21.43 1.05
N GLU A 556 25.22 21.44 0.17
CA GLU A 556 24.35 22.59 -0.13
C GLU A 556 22.90 22.13 -0.11
N VAL A 557 22.07 22.75 0.72
CA VAL A 557 20.63 22.46 0.76
C VAL A 557 19.88 23.53 -0.04
N THR A 558 19.06 23.10 -1.00
CA THR A 558 18.28 23.97 -1.89
C THR A 558 16.81 23.61 -1.86
N ASN A 559 15.94 24.60 -1.65
CA ASN A 559 14.49 24.42 -1.65
C ASN A 559 13.98 24.12 -3.07
N ASN A 560 13.03 23.20 -3.18
CA ASN A 560 12.36 22.81 -4.42
C ASN A 560 10.98 23.52 -4.55
N GLU A 561 10.39 23.52 -5.76
CA GLU A 561 9.09 24.18 -6.00
C GLU A 561 7.90 23.43 -5.36
N ASP A 562 8.05 22.14 -5.07
CA ASP A 562 7.08 21.29 -4.35
C ASP A 562 7.14 21.43 -2.82
N ALA A 563 7.96 22.36 -2.33
CA ALA A 563 8.26 22.63 -0.92
C ALA A 563 9.09 21.53 -0.19
N SER A 564 9.75 20.63 -0.92
CA SER A 564 10.82 19.76 -0.39
C SER A 564 12.20 20.45 -0.43
N PHE A 565 13.22 19.78 0.12
CA PHE A 565 14.62 20.21 0.09
C PHE A 565 15.51 19.19 -0.63
N THR A 566 16.39 19.65 -1.51
CA THR A 566 17.46 18.84 -2.13
C THR A 566 18.79 19.06 -1.40
N VAL A 567 19.43 17.98 -0.96
CA VAL A 567 20.77 17.94 -0.36
C VAL A 567 21.80 17.59 -1.42
N ASN A 568 22.66 18.56 -1.76
CA ASN A 568 23.70 18.43 -2.77
C ASN A 568 25.07 18.18 -2.09
N PRO A 569 25.67 16.99 -2.22
CA PRO A 569 26.94 16.65 -1.56
C PRO A 569 28.15 17.33 -2.24
N LYS A 570 29.05 17.92 -1.43
CA LYS A 570 30.25 18.67 -1.90
C LYS A 570 31.59 17.98 -1.60
N GLN A 571 31.66 17.17 -0.54
CA GLN A 571 32.90 16.53 -0.12
C GLN A 571 32.69 15.04 0.14
N ASP A 572 33.38 14.19 -0.63
CA ASP A 572 33.44 12.74 -0.42
C ASP A 572 34.15 12.38 0.90
N GLY A 573 33.69 11.31 1.55
CA GLY A 573 34.24 10.84 2.82
C GLY A 573 34.01 11.81 3.99
N ALA A 574 32.94 12.61 3.95
CA ALA A 574 32.61 13.62 4.96
C ALA A 574 31.20 13.42 5.56
N SER A 575 30.97 14.05 6.71
CA SER A 575 29.71 14.02 7.45
C SER A 575 29.34 15.41 7.96
N THR A 576 28.04 15.65 8.18
CA THR A 576 27.50 16.81 8.87
C THR A 576 26.13 16.47 9.44
N THR A 577 25.54 17.35 10.24
CA THR A 577 24.17 17.19 10.76
C THR A 577 23.39 18.44 10.40
N ILE A 578 22.30 18.30 9.64
CA ILE A 578 21.37 19.40 9.40
C ILE A 578 20.56 19.57 10.69
N THR A 579 20.74 20.70 11.37
CA THR A 579 19.82 21.14 12.42
C THR A 579 18.64 21.82 11.75
N ILE A 580 17.49 21.15 11.79
CA ILE A 580 16.20 21.66 11.33
C ILE A 580 15.51 22.28 12.55
N ALA A 581 15.07 23.54 12.45
CA ALA A 581 14.36 24.23 13.53
C ALA A 581 13.09 24.92 13.02
N VAL A 582 11.99 24.75 13.76
CA VAL A 582 10.68 25.40 13.52
C VAL A 582 10.11 25.82 14.87
N LEU A 583 9.79 27.11 15.02
CA LEU A 583 9.43 27.74 16.31
C LEU A 583 10.49 27.45 17.40
N ASP A 584 10.13 26.72 18.46
CA ASP A 584 11.04 26.22 19.51
C ASP A 584 11.57 24.81 19.22
N LYS A 585 10.92 24.04 18.35
CA LYS A 585 11.19 22.63 18.08
C LYS A 585 12.40 22.43 17.17
N LYS A 586 13.08 21.28 17.34
CA LYS A 586 14.26 20.91 16.55
C LYS A 586 14.27 19.44 16.19
N PHE A 587 14.73 19.16 14.98
CA PHE A 587 15.15 17.84 14.53
C PHE A 587 16.61 17.89 14.08
N TYR A 588 17.34 16.80 14.30
CA TYR A 588 18.73 16.65 13.89
C TYR A 588 18.81 15.53 12.87
N LEU A 589 19.00 15.90 11.60
CA LEU A 589 19.09 14.98 10.46
C LEU A 589 20.58 14.71 10.15
N PRO A 590 21.13 13.52 10.45
CA PRO A 590 22.51 13.19 10.15
C PRO A 590 22.69 13.00 8.64
N VAL A 591 23.76 13.57 8.08
CA VAL A 591 24.10 13.48 6.66
C VAL A 591 25.51 12.92 6.49
N THR A 592 25.64 11.87 5.69
CA THR A 592 26.92 11.22 5.41
C THR A 592 27.15 11.10 3.90
N ILE A 593 28.37 11.38 3.46
CA ILE A 593 28.75 11.40 2.04
C ILE A 593 29.87 10.38 1.80
N GLY A 594 29.59 9.42 0.92
CA GLY A 594 30.49 8.33 0.60
C GLY A 594 30.56 7.27 1.68
N PHE A 595 31.30 6.21 1.39
CA PHE A 595 31.56 5.10 2.32
C PHE A 595 33.04 4.76 2.34
N GLN A 596 33.53 4.37 3.52
CA GLN A 596 34.83 3.73 3.68
C GLN A 596 34.63 2.21 3.67
N GLU A 597 35.35 1.51 2.81
CA GLU A 597 35.34 0.05 2.73
C GLU A 597 36.33 -0.52 3.76
N GLU A 598 35.84 -1.29 4.74
CA GLU A 598 36.66 -1.99 5.72
C GLU A 598 36.54 -3.51 5.57
N VAL A 599 37.66 -4.22 5.51
CA VAL A 599 37.69 -5.69 5.50
C VAL A 599 37.51 -6.21 6.93
N VAL A 600 36.37 -6.84 7.21
CA VAL A 600 36.03 -7.42 8.53
C VAL A 600 36.55 -8.86 8.65
N SER A 601 36.59 -9.62 7.55
CA SER A 601 37.21 -10.95 7.54
C SER A 601 37.71 -11.33 6.14
N GLY A 602 39.01 -11.58 6.00
CA GLY A 602 39.57 -12.23 4.81
C GLY A 602 39.39 -13.74 4.77
N PHE A 603 38.61 -14.35 5.67
CA PHE A 603 38.42 -15.81 5.79
C PHE A 603 39.69 -16.67 5.99
N GLU A 604 40.85 -16.03 6.23
CA GLU A 604 42.19 -16.62 6.32
C GLU A 604 42.37 -17.72 7.40
N ASP A 605 41.56 -17.68 8.47
CA ASP A 605 41.55 -18.70 9.53
C ASP A 605 40.18 -19.41 9.58
N SER A 606 40.19 -20.70 9.26
CA SER A 606 38.99 -21.55 9.21
C SER A 606 38.44 -21.94 10.59
N SER A 607 39.10 -21.56 11.69
CA SER A 607 38.69 -21.92 13.06
C SER A 607 37.70 -20.96 13.73
N ASP A 608 37.57 -19.71 13.24
CA ASP A 608 36.53 -18.76 13.66
C ASP A 608 35.15 -19.07 13.03
N TRP A 609 35.06 -20.11 12.19
CA TRP A 609 33.87 -20.49 11.44
C TRP A 609 33.45 -21.94 11.71
N SER A 610 32.14 -22.18 11.78
CA SER A 610 31.56 -23.52 11.94
C SER A 610 30.45 -23.78 10.92
N VAL A 611 30.23 -25.06 10.59
CA VAL A 611 29.19 -25.46 9.64
C VAL A 611 27.93 -25.95 10.36
N GLN A 612 26.79 -25.34 10.04
CA GLN A 612 25.46 -25.82 10.45
C GLN A 612 24.62 -26.13 9.20
N LYS A 613 23.46 -26.78 9.39
CA LYS A 613 22.58 -27.19 8.28
C LYS A 613 21.14 -27.40 8.70
N HIS A 614 20.22 -27.17 7.78
CA HIS A 614 18.80 -27.47 7.95
C HIS A 614 18.19 -28.06 6.67
N PRO A 615 17.34 -29.11 6.75
CA PRO A 615 17.20 -30.03 7.88
C PRO A 615 18.46 -30.88 8.06
N SER A 616 18.50 -31.71 9.11
CA SER A 616 19.68 -32.51 9.49
C SER A 616 20.16 -33.53 8.42
N SER A 617 19.33 -33.83 7.41
CA SER A 617 19.68 -34.70 6.27
C SER A 617 20.60 -34.06 5.24
N VAL A 618 20.68 -32.73 5.17
CA VAL A 618 21.51 -31.98 4.21
C VAL A 618 22.98 -32.36 4.35
N GLY A 619 23.73 -32.43 3.24
CA GLY A 619 25.19 -32.47 3.30
C GLY A 619 25.74 -31.05 3.48
N ALA A 620 26.67 -30.85 4.41
CA ALA A 620 27.35 -29.56 4.60
C ALA A 620 28.72 -29.79 5.24
N SER A 621 29.77 -29.15 4.72
CA SER A 621 31.13 -29.16 5.28
C SER A 621 31.97 -28.00 4.75
N ILE A 622 32.76 -27.37 5.62
CA ILE A 622 33.71 -26.33 5.24
C ILE A 622 35.13 -26.88 5.02
N GLU A 623 35.85 -26.31 4.06
CA GLU A 623 37.25 -26.61 3.74
C GLU A 623 38.01 -25.29 3.45
N GLU A 624 39.28 -25.22 3.82
CA GLU A 624 40.17 -24.07 3.57
C GLU A 624 40.85 -24.23 2.19
N VAL A 625 40.81 -23.18 1.36
CA VAL A 625 41.21 -23.21 -0.06
C VAL A 625 42.00 -21.96 -0.47
N GLU A 626 42.61 -21.96 -1.66
CA GLU A 626 43.29 -20.80 -2.24
C GLU A 626 42.23 -19.75 -2.68
N GLY A 627 42.34 -18.53 -2.17
CA GLY A 627 41.34 -17.45 -2.37
C GLY A 627 41.55 -16.61 -3.64
N ARG A 628 40.82 -15.49 -3.67
CA ARG A 628 41.06 -14.32 -4.53
C ARG A 628 42.28 -13.55 -4.01
N GLU A 629 42.34 -13.32 -2.70
CA GLU A 629 43.56 -12.95 -1.96
C GLU A 629 43.72 -13.89 -0.76
N GLY A 630 44.93 -14.40 -0.50
CA GLY A 630 45.18 -15.27 0.67
C GLY A 630 44.50 -16.65 0.64
N ASN A 631 44.09 -17.13 1.81
CA ASN A 631 43.24 -18.30 2.03
C ASN A 631 41.76 -17.89 2.10
N ALA A 632 40.86 -18.69 1.50
CA ALA A 632 39.41 -18.51 1.57
C ALA A 632 38.71 -19.76 2.12
N ILE A 633 37.42 -19.66 2.50
CA ILE A 633 36.63 -20.80 2.99
C ILE A 633 35.64 -21.28 1.92
N GLN A 634 35.73 -22.56 1.56
CA GLN A 634 34.78 -23.25 0.70
C GLN A 634 33.71 -23.96 1.54
N LEU A 635 32.44 -23.54 1.42
CA LEU A 635 31.30 -24.29 1.94
C LEU A 635 30.80 -25.27 0.87
N ASN A 636 31.09 -26.56 1.07
CA ASN A 636 30.51 -27.65 0.29
C ASN A 636 29.11 -27.99 0.84
N TYR A 637 28.12 -28.20 -0.04
CA TYR A 637 26.73 -28.47 0.36
C TYR A 637 26.02 -29.48 -0.56
N ASP A 638 25.05 -30.23 -0.03
CA ASP A 638 24.24 -31.22 -0.78
C ASP A 638 22.75 -31.08 -0.46
N PHE A 639 22.07 -30.39 -1.39
CA PHE A 639 20.63 -30.13 -1.39
C PHE A 639 19.84 -31.18 -2.20
N SER A 640 20.48 -32.25 -2.69
CA SER A 640 19.84 -33.40 -3.36
C SER A 640 19.30 -34.47 -2.38
N THR A 641 19.51 -34.24 -1.08
CA THR A 641 19.21 -35.17 0.01
C THR A 641 17.75 -35.15 0.49
N THR A 642 16.97 -34.12 0.13
CA THR A 642 15.58 -33.92 0.57
C THR A 642 14.87 -32.85 -0.26
N THR A 643 13.53 -32.87 -0.26
CA THR A 643 12.66 -31.92 -0.97
C THR A 643 12.01 -30.87 -0.05
N ALA A 644 12.49 -30.74 1.19
CA ALA A 644 12.14 -29.62 2.08
C ALA A 644 12.81 -28.29 1.60
N THR A 645 12.74 -27.24 2.41
CA THR A 645 13.73 -26.15 2.34
C THR A 645 15.09 -26.66 2.83
N ARG A 646 16.18 -26.39 2.12
CA ARG A 646 17.54 -26.83 2.47
C ARG A 646 18.45 -25.63 2.60
N ALA A 647 19.23 -25.58 3.68
CA ALA A 647 20.23 -24.55 3.92
C ALA A 647 21.50 -25.19 4.50
N ALA A 648 22.65 -24.68 4.06
CA ALA A 648 23.95 -24.96 4.65
C ALA A 648 24.52 -23.61 5.15
N TYR A 649 24.85 -23.52 6.43
CA TYR A 649 25.26 -22.27 7.06
C TYR A 649 26.77 -22.28 7.34
N LEU A 650 27.45 -21.26 6.83
CA LEU A 650 28.77 -20.82 7.29
C LEU A 650 28.53 -19.85 8.47
N GLN A 651 28.68 -20.35 9.70
CA GLN A 651 28.34 -19.63 10.92
C GLN A 651 29.60 -19.11 11.62
N ALA A 652 29.65 -17.83 11.96
CA ALA A 652 30.73 -17.27 12.78
C ALA A 652 30.68 -17.88 14.20
N THR A 653 31.83 -18.05 14.85
CA THR A 653 31.95 -18.66 16.18
C THR A 653 33.17 -18.10 16.93
N PRO A 654 33.04 -17.02 17.72
CA PRO A 654 31.81 -16.29 18.06
C PRO A 654 31.23 -15.46 16.90
N ASP A 655 30.00 -14.98 17.05
CA ASP A 655 29.37 -14.02 16.13
C ASP A 655 30.31 -12.84 15.84
N LEU A 656 30.52 -12.54 14.56
CA LEU A 656 31.55 -11.60 14.09
C LEU A 656 31.05 -10.16 14.21
N GLU A 657 31.61 -9.39 15.14
CA GLU A 657 31.26 -8.00 15.37
C GLU A 657 31.68 -7.12 14.18
N LEU A 658 30.72 -6.41 13.59
CA LEU A 658 30.91 -5.49 12.48
C LEU A 658 31.27 -4.09 13.03
N PRO A 659 32.05 -3.28 12.29
CA PRO A 659 32.27 -1.87 12.61
C PRO A 659 30.97 -1.10 12.91
N ALA A 660 31.06 -0.15 13.85
CA ALA A 660 29.94 0.74 14.18
C ALA A 660 29.48 1.50 12.92
N ASN A 661 28.19 1.85 12.86
CA ASN A 661 27.55 2.57 11.76
C ASN A 661 27.58 1.89 10.38
N THR A 662 28.14 0.67 10.22
CA THR A 662 28.06 -0.16 9.01
C THR A 662 26.70 -0.02 8.30
N GLN A 663 26.67 0.42 7.03
CA GLN A 663 25.43 0.55 6.24
C GLN A 663 25.27 -0.54 5.18
N LYS A 664 26.36 -1.13 4.67
CA LYS A 664 26.29 -2.36 3.87
C LYS A 664 27.32 -3.39 4.31
N ILE A 665 27.03 -4.65 4.03
CA ILE A 665 27.94 -5.79 4.15
C ILE A 665 28.08 -6.46 2.77
N GLY A 666 29.30 -6.77 2.37
CA GLY A 666 29.58 -7.39 1.07
C GLY A 666 30.79 -8.32 1.12
N LEU A 667 30.95 -9.13 0.08
CA LEU A 667 32.00 -10.15 0.01
C LEU A 667 32.19 -10.69 -1.40
N TRP A 668 33.34 -11.30 -1.65
CA TRP A 668 33.61 -12.02 -2.88
C TRP A 668 33.15 -13.48 -2.77
N ILE A 669 32.33 -13.89 -3.74
CA ILE A 669 31.78 -15.24 -3.86
C ILE A 669 32.27 -15.89 -5.15
N HIS A 670 33.00 -17.01 -5.03
CA HIS A 670 33.22 -17.88 -6.18
C HIS A 670 31.97 -18.74 -6.38
N GLY A 671 31.13 -18.36 -7.36
CA GLY A 671 29.91 -19.08 -7.69
C GLY A 671 30.18 -20.44 -8.35
N ASP A 672 29.23 -21.36 -8.18
CA ASP A 672 29.21 -22.67 -8.82
C ASP A 672 28.16 -22.80 -9.95
N GLY A 673 27.33 -21.77 -10.14
CA GLY A 673 26.31 -21.68 -11.18
C GLY A 673 25.06 -22.52 -10.93
N ASN A 674 24.81 -22.97 -9.70
CA ASN A 674 23.65 -23.81 -9.39
C ASN A 674 22.36 -23.01 -9.04
N GLY A 675 22.42 -21.69 -8.89
CA GLY A 675 21.24 -20.83 -8.66
C GLY A 675 20.74 -20.79 -7.20
N ALA A 676 21.55 -21.18 -6.22
CA ALA A 676 21.15 -21.11 -4.81
C ALA A 676 20.90 -19.66 -4.33
N TRP A 677 19.88 -19.44 -3.50
CA TRP A 677 19.59 -18.12 -2.90
C TRP A 677 20.59 -17.84 -1.78
N LEU A 678 21.38 -16.78 -1.87
CA LEU A 678 22.45 -16.46 -0.91
C LEU A 678 21.99 -15.38 0.08
N ARG A 679 22.05 -15.69 1.37
CA ARG A 679 21.53 -14.83 2.45
C ARG A 679 22.48 -14.77 3.64
N ALA A 680 22.32 -13.78 4.50
CA ALA A 680 23.00 -13.69 5.79
C ALA A 680 22.03 -13.33 6.93
N VAL A 681 22.43 -13.64 8.17
CA VAL A 681 21.71 -13.24 9.39
C VAL A 681 22.64 -12.42 10.27
N LEU A 682 22.18 -11.20 10.58
CA LEU A 682 22.80 -10.27 11.51
C LEU A 682 22.07 -10.31 12.86
N ARG A 683 22.76 -9.85 13.91
CA ARG A 683 22.22 -9.58 15.25
C ARG A 683 22.60 -8.18 15.68
N ASP A 684 21.68 -7.44 16.29
CA ASP A 684 21.99 -6.18 16.98
C ASP A 684 22.52 -6.44 18.40
N THR A 685 22.76 -5.35 19.16
CA THR A 685 23.14 -5.43 20.58
C THR A 685 22.07 -6.09 21.48
N SER A 686 20.82 -6.17 21.02
CA SER A 686 19.66 -6.76 21.71
C SER A 686 19.41 -8.22 21.32
N ASN A 687 20.18 -8.77 20.36
CA ASN A 687 20.04 -10.08 19.71
C ASN A 687 18.85 -10.23 18.74
N THR A 688 18.19 -9.12 18.37
CA THR A 688 17.20 -9.06 17.27
C THR A 688 17.83 -9.59 15.99
N GLN A 689 17.14 -10.45 15.24
CA GLN A 689 17.71 -11.12 14.07
C GLN A 689 17.21 -10.51 12.75
N TYR A 690 18.14 -9.94 11.98
CA TYR A 690 17.86 -9.35 10.68
C TYR A 690 18.38 -10.29 9.58
N VAL A 691 17.50 -10.67 8.63
CA VAL A 691 17.87 -11.61 7.55
C VAL A 691 17.92 -10.85 6.22
N ILE A 692 19.13 -10.69 5.68
CA ILE A 692 19.41 -9.96 4.45
C ILE A 692 19.70 -10.91 3.29
N ASN A 693 19.35 -10.51 2.07
CA ASN A 693 19.66 -11.24 0.84
C ASN A 693 20.94 -10.65 0.25
N LEU A 694 21.94 -11.49 -0.04
CA LEU A 694 23.20 -11.08 -0.68
C LEU A 694 23.16 -11.28 -2.20
N ALA A 695 22.45 -12.31 -2.67
CA ALA A 695 22.11 -12.51 -4.08
C ALA A 695 20.94 -13.47 -4.20
N ASP A 696 19.91 -13.10 -4.97
CA ASP A 696 18.68 -13.90 -5.07
C ASP A 696 18.87 -15.25 -5.79
N GLU A 697 19.83 -15.34 -6.71
CA GLU A 697 20.34 -16.60 -7.27
C GLU A 697 21.85 -16.53 -7.54
N VAL A 698 22.60 -17.57 -7.17
CA VAL A 698 24.01 -17.75 -7.55
C VAL A 698 24.11 -18.49 -8.89
N ASP A 699 23.71 -17.80 -9.96
CA ASP A 699 23.70 -18.30 -11.35
C ASP A 699 25.09 -18.32 -12.02
N TRP A 700 26.03 -17.54 -11.48
CA TRP A 700 27.36 -17.32 -12.06
C TRP A 700 28.38 -18.38 -11.65
N THR A 701 29.46 -18.48 -12.44
CA THR A 701 30.66 -19.25 -12.09
C THR A 701 31.88 -18.33 -12.00
N GLY A 702 32.74 -18.54 -11.00
CA GLY A 702 33.88 -17.66 -10.73
C GLY A 702 33.57 -16.56 -9.72
N TRP A 703 34.57 -15.72 -9.44
CA TRP A 703 34.48 -14.64 -8.46
C TRP A 703 33.57 -13.50 -8.92
N LYS A 704 32.56 -13.17 -8.09
CA LYS A 704 31.71 -11.98 -8.18
C LYS A 704 31.63 -11.34 -6.79
N TYR A 705 31.67 -10.01 -6.71
CA TYR A 705 31.35 -9.29 -5.48
C TYR A 705 29.83 -9.21 -5.32
N VAL A 706 29.34 -9.39 -4.11
CA VAL A 706 27.93 -9.21 -3.74
C VAL A 706 27.84 -8.39 -2.46
N GLU A 707 26.86 -7.49 -2.37
CA GLU A 707 26.63 -6.64 -1.21
C GLU A 707 25.14 -6.54 -0.89
N ALA A 708 24.83 -6.21 0.36
CA ALA A 708 23.48 -5.94 0.85
C ALA A 708 23.51 -4.82 1.90
N SER A 709 22.54 -3.91 1.83
CA SER A 709 22.33 -2.91 2.88
C SER A 709 21.87 -3.57 4.18
N LEU A 710 22.24 -2.97 5.31
CA LEU A 710 21.61 -3.26 6.59
C LEU A 710 20.24 -2.57 6.65
N PRO A 711 19.23 -3.16 7.30
CA PRO A 711 17.98 -2.47 7.59
C PRO A 711 18.19 -1.21 8.44
N GLU A 712 17.24 -0.29 8.40
CA GLU A 712 17.23 0.86 9.30
C GLU A 712 16.90 0.46 10.75
N GLY A 713 17.16 1.39 11.69
CA GLY A 713 16.88 1.21 13.12
C GLY A 713 17.69 0.12 13.85
N VAL A 714 18.52 -0.66 13.16
CA VAL A 714 19.39 -1.70 13.74
C VAL A 714 20.33 -1.11 14.80
N GLN A 715 20.37 -1.71 15.99
CA GLN A 715 21.18 -1.20 17.11
C GLN A 715 22.64 -1.70 17.06
N HIS A 716 23.60 -0.77 16.94
CA HIS A 716 25.02 -1.10 16.96
C HIS A 716 25.53 -1.41 18.39
N PRO A 717 26.59 -2.24 18.56
CA PRO A 717 27.34 -2.94 17.52
C PRO A 717 26.57 -4.14 16.95
N VAL A 718 26.60 -4.26 15.62
CA VAL A 718 25.94 -5.33 14.87
C VAL A 718 26.90 -6.50 14.70
N LYS A 719 26.39 -7.73 14.69
CA LYS A 719 27.21 -8.94 14.59
C LYS A 719 26.68 -9.85 13.48
N LEU A 720 27.55 -10.25 12.57
CA LEU A 720 27.24 -11.30 11.60
C LEU A 720 27.24 -12.65 12.32
N TRP A 721 26.08 -13.30 12.36
CA TRP A 721 25.96 -14.65 12.92
C TRP A 721 26.28 -15.73 11.87
N ARG A 722 25.76 -15.61 10.65
CA ARG A 722 25.89 -16.64 9.61
C ARG A 722 25.59 -16.16 8.19
N ILE A 723 26.30 -16.72 7.23
CA ILE A 723 26.06 -16.62 5.78
C ILE A 723 25.61 -18.00 5.27
N TYR A 724 24.66 -18.07 4.34
CA TYR A 724 24.13 -19.35 3.87
C TYR A 724 23.51 -19.31 2.46
N PRO A 725 23.85 -20.26 1.56
CA PRO A 725 22.94 -20.65 0.50
C PRO A 725 21.71 -21.37 1.07
N VAL A 726 20.55 -21.10 0.49
CA VAL A 726 19.28 -21.80 0.73
C VAL A 726 18.60 -22.16 -0.59
N GLU A 727 17.91 -23.30 -0.61
CA GLU A 727 17.08 -23.76 -1.72
C GLU A 727 15.70 -24.18 -1.19
N THR A 728 14.67 -23.48 -1.64
CA THR A 728 13.25 -23.67 -1.26
C THR A 728 12.48 -24.45 -2.32
N VAL A 729 12.96 -24.46 -3.56
CA VAL A 729 12.31 -25.12 -4.69
C VAL A 729 12.54 -26.63 -4.59
N GLN A 730 11.44 -27.39 -4.54
CA GLN A 730 11.49 -28.85 -4.33
C GLN A 730 12.10 -29.60 -5.51
N SER A 731 11.89 -29.10 -6.74
CA SER A 731 12.31 -29.75 -8.00
C SER A 731 13.78 -29.52 -8.35
N GLN A 732 14.40 -28.44 -7.85
CA GLN A 732 15.84 -28.26 -7.96
C GLN A 732 16.51 -29.19 -6.95
N GLN A 733 17.44 -30.04 -7.37
CA GLN A 733 18.09 -31.05 -6.53
C GLN A 733 19.55 -31.24 -6.96
N TYR A 734 20.46 -30.56 -6.27
CA TYR A 734 21.88 -30.47 -6.63
C TYR A 734 22.80 -30.50 -5.39
N ALA A 735 24.10 -30.65 -5.64
CA ALA A 735 25.16 -30.48 -4.67
C ALA A 735 26.22 -29.56 -5.28
N GLY A 736 26.82 -28.70 -4.46
CA GLY A 736 27.65 -27.59 -4.93
C GLY A 736 28.66 -27.13 -3.89
N SER A 737 29.32 -26.01 -4.20
CA SER A 737 30.38 -25.44 -3.37
C SER A 737 30.54 -23.95 -3.67
N LEU A 738 30.28 -23.10 -2.66
CA LEU A 738 30.58 -21.67 -2.74
C LEU A 738 31.87 -21.37 -1.96
N ILE A 739 32.75 -20.56 -2.52
CA ILE A 739 33.95 -20.06 -1.82
C ILE A 739 33.71 -18.61 -1.41
N PHE A 740 33.97 -18.32 -0.13
CA PHE A 740 33.75 -17.03 0.53
C PHE A 740 35.09 -16.39 0.83
N ASP A 741 35.28 -15.16 0.37
CA ASP A 741 36.51 -14.38 0.51
C ASP A 741 36.20 -12.88 0.72
N GLU A 742 37.14 -12.14 1.32
CA GLU A 742 37.10 -10.68 1.51
C GLU A 742 35.74 -10.12 1.98
N LEU A 743 35.27 -10.57 3.16
CA LEU A 743 34.13 -9.96 3.83
C LEU A 743 34.46 -8.51 4.20
N THR A 744 33.73 -7.60 3.58
CA THR A 744 33.84 -6.14 3.69
C THR A 744 32.56 -5.54 4.26
N VAL A 745 32.68 -4.36 4.82
CA VAL A 745 31.55 -3.46 5.10
C VAL A 745 31.79 -2.09 4.48
N GLN A 746 30.71 -1.42 4.13
CA GLN A 746 30.71 0.01 3.81
C GLN A 746 30.25 0.77 5.04
N VAL A 747 31.18 1.51 5.64
CA VAL A 747 30.96 2.34 6.83
C VAL A 747 30.91 3.81 6.39
N PRO A 748 29.85 4.57 6.69
CA PRO A 748 29.80 5.98 6.39
C PRO A 748 30.75 6.76 7.32
N PRO A 749 31.20 7.96 6.95
CA PRO A 749 31.94 8.85 7.84
C PRO A 749 31.21 9.05 9.18
N GLU A 750 31.96 8.99 10.28
CA GLU A 750 31.42 9.16 11.64
C GLU A 750 30.71 10.52 11.79
N VAL A 751 29.49 10.53 12.31
CA VAL A 751 28.63 11.70 12.44
C VAL A 751 28.13 11.83 13.87
N ASP A 752 28.11 13.05 14.41
CA ASP A 752 27.59 13.33 15.76
C ASP A 752 26.06 13.18 15.75
N ILE A 753 25.58 11.99 16.12
CA ILE A 753 24.16 11.73 16.39
C ILE A 753 23.82 12.40 17.72
N LEU A 754 23.16 13.56 17.64
CA LEU A 754 22.64 14.27 18.80
C LEU A 754 21.38 13.55 19.31
N GLU A 755 21.30 13.31 20.62
CA GLU A 755 20.12 12.70 21.23
C GLU A 755 18.88 13.58 21.00
N GLN A 756 17.86 13.00 20.34
CA GLN A 756 16.56 13.63 20.16
C GLN A 756 15.74 13.47 21.46
N GLU A 757 14.95 14.48 21.82
CA GLU A 757 14.05 14.40 22.98
C GLU A 757 12.93 13.39 22.70
N LYS A 758 13.07 12.15 23.21
CA LYS A 758 11.99 11.17 23.20
C LYS A 758 10.81 11.66 24.04
N ILE A 759 9.59 11.57 23.50
CA ILE A 759 8.36 11.70 24.29
C ILE A 759 8.39 10.64 25.40
N THR A 760 8.32 11.08 26.66
CA THR A 760 8.54 10.22 27.84
C THR A 760 7.25 9.67 28.47
N THR A 761 6.08 10.19 28.12
CA THR A 761 4.76 9.80 28.66
C THR A 761 3.63 10.13 27.68
N ASP A 762 2.56 9.32 27.64
CA ASP A 762 1.25 9.69 27.08
C ASP A 762 0.19 9.68 28.21
N PRO A 763 -0.68 10.70 28.34
CA PRO A 763 -1.65 10.82 29.44
C PRO A 763 -2.75 9.74 29.44
N LEU A 764 -2.88 8.94 28.38
CA LEU A 764 -3.71 7.73 28.37
C LEU A 764 -3.24 6.72 29.41
N VAL A 765 -1.92 6.60 29.65
CA VAL A 765 -1.33 5.70 30.65
C VAL A 765 -1.24 6.40 32.00
N ILE A 766 -1.87 5.81 33.01
CA ILE A 766 -1.88 6.34 34.37
C ILE A 766 -0.46 6.27 34.97
N GLN A 767 -0.01 7.40 35.51
CA GLN A 767 1.24 7.60 36.23
C GLN A 767 0.95 8.44 37.48
N ASN A 768 1.26 7.89 38.66
CA ASN A 768 1.06 8.54 39.96
C ASN A 768 -0.39 8.97 40.29
N ASP A 769 -1.38 8.23 39.79
CA ASP A 769 -2.82 8.49 39.97
C ASP A 769 -3.60 7.16 40.04
N GLU A 770 -4.92 7.19 40.28
CA GLU A 770 -5.79 6.01 40.33
C GLU A 770 -7.06 6.20 39.49
N PHE A 771 -7.65 5.10 38.99
CA PHE A 771 -8.97 5.18 38.34
C PHE A 771 -10.06 5.71 39.30
N GLY A 772 -10.69 6.83 38.92
CA GLY A 772 -11.81 7.43 39.66
C GLY A 772 -13.02 6.50 39.85
N GLU A 773 -13.78 6.70 40.95
CA GLU A 773 -14.98 5.92 41.30
C GLU A 773 -16.09 5.96 40.22
N ASP A 774 -15.99 6.89 39.26
CA ASP A 774 -16.91 7.09 38.15
C ASP A 774 -16.52 6.30 36.88
N ARG A 775 -15.49 5.45 36.93
CA ARG A 775 -15.04 4.64 35.79
C ARG A 775 -15.33 3.15 35.96
N TRP A 776 -15.96 2.54 34.94
CA TRP A 776 -16.07 1.08 34.81
C TRP A 776 -14.85 0.53 34.08
N LYS A 777 -14.52 -0.75 34.27
CA LYS A 777 -13.22 -1.33 33.87
C LYS A 777 -13.34 -2.56 32.97
N PHE A 778 -12.40 -2.73 32.05
CA PHE A 778 -12.21 -3.97 31.29
C PHE A 778 -10.71 -4.31 31.17
N ALA A 779 -10.38 -5.60 31.17
CA ALA A 779 -9.00 -6.08 31.09
C ALA A 779 -8.66 -6.61 29.69
N VAL A 780 -7.38 -6.53 29.32
CA VAL A 780 -6.83 -7.08 28.07
C VAL A 780 -5.59 -7.93 28.35
N ILE A 781 -5.52 -9.11 27.73
CA ILE A 781 -4.39 -10.05 27.76
C ILE A 781 -4.06 -10.50 26.33
N SER A 782 -2.76 -10.64 26.02
CA SER A 782 -2.27 -10.88 24.66
C SER A 782 -1.01 -11.76 24.66
N ASP A 783 -0.69 -12.39 23.53
CA ASP A 783 0.61 -13.00 23.23
C ASP A 783 1.10 -14.02 24.29
N THR A 784 0.19 -14.81 24.86
CA THR A 784 0.58 -15.83 25.85
C THR A 784 1.22 -17.06 25.22
N GLN A 785 0.90 -17.39 23.96
CA GLN A 785 1.53 -18.43 23.14
C GLN A 785 1.91 -19.73 23.90
N PHE A 786 0.94 -20.40 24.53
CA PHE A 786 1.16 -21.73 25.12
C PHE A 786 0.76 -22.88 24.18
N VAL A 787 1.26 -24.09 24.46
CA VAL A 787 0.97 -25.33 23.71
C VAL A 787 0.48 -26.45 24.62
N ALA A 788 -0.51 -27.21 24.17
CA ALA A 788 -0.96 -28.45 24.81
C ALA A 788 0.09 -29.57 24.78
N ALA A 789 1.10 -29.44 23.92
CA ALA A 789 2.29 -30.30 23.91
C ALA A 789 3.19 -30.12 25.15
N ASN A 790 3.10 -28.99 25.87
CA ASN A 790 3.88 -28.70 27.07
C ASN A 790 3.03 -28.02 28.17
N PRO A 791 2.05 -28.72 28.77
CA PRO A 791 1.07 -28.15 29.68
C PRO A 791 1.61 -27.90 31.11
N ASN A 792 2.93 -27.78 31.25
CA ASN A 792 3.64 -27.40 32.49
C ASN A 792 4.76 -26.38 32.18
N SER A 793 4.63 -25.63 31.07
CA SER A 793 5.58 -24.57 30.72
C SER A 793 5.51 -23.40 31.70
N ASP A 794 6.60 -22.67 31.83
CA ASP A 794 6.64 -21.42 32.62
C ASP A 794 5.74 -20.36 31.98
N VAL A 795 5.66 -20.34 30.65
CA VAL A 795 4.68 -19.59 29.84
C VAL A 795 3.22 -19.79 30.32
N LEU A 796 2.78 -21.03 30.50
CA LEU A 796 1.42 -21.34 30.97
C LEU A 796 1.22 -21.02 32.46
N GLN A 797 2.28 -21.09 33.27
CA GLN A 797 2.22 -20.65 34.67
C GLN A 797 2.03 -19.12 34.74
N ARG A 798 2.85 -18.34 34.03
CA ARG A 798 2.71 -16.87 33.89
C ARG A 798 1.34 -16.46 33.36
N THR A 799 0.79 -17.22 32.40
CA THR A 799 -0.58 -17.03 31.90
C THR A 799 -1.63 -17.18 33.00
N ARG A 800 -1.56 -18.24 33.82
CA ARG A 800 -2.51 -18.48 34.92
C ARG A 800 -2.37 -17.45 36.04
N GLU A 801 -1.14 -17.08 36.40
CA GLU A 801 -0.88 -16.01 37.37
C GLU A 801 -1.45 -14.67 36.90
N THR A 802 -1.33 -14.36 35.61
CA THR A 802 -1.91 -13.15 35.00
C THR A 802 -3.44 -13.18 35.03
N LEU A 803 -4.07 -14.29 34.65
CA LEU A 803 -5.53 -14.46 34.76
C LEU A 803 -6.02 -14.34 36.22
N GLN A 804 -5.25 -14.82 37.19
CA GLN A 804 -5.55 -14.66 38.62
C GLN A 804 -5.43 -13.20 39.09
N GLN A 805 -4.47 -12.42 38.58
CA GLN A 805 -4.39 -10.98 38.85
C GLN A 805 -5.57 -10.21 38.24
N ILE A 806 -5.91 -10.49 36.98
CA ILE A 806 -7.08 -9.91 36.30
C ILE A 806 -8.37 -10.23 37.08
N VAL A 807 -8.55 -11.48 37.50
CA VAL A 807 -9.66 -11.93 38.34
C VAL A 807 -9.70 -11.24 39.71
N ALA A 808 -8.55 -10.86 40.28
CA ALA A 808 -8.48 -10.12 41.53
C ALA A 808 -8.78 -8.62 41.36
N ALA A 809 -8.65 -8.08 40.14
CA ALA A 809 -8.94 -6.69 39.79
C ALA A 809 -10.40 -6.42 39.38
N ASP A 810 -11.23 -7.47 39.32
CA ASP A 810 -12.70 -7.44 39.15
C ASP A 810 -13.22 -6.58 37.96
N PRO A 811 -12.73 -6.78 36.71
CA PRO A 811 -13.23 -6.08 35.52
C PRO A 811 -14.64 -6.54 35.13
N GLU A 812 -15.38 -5.70 34.39
CA GLU A 812 -16.71 -6.07 33.86
C GLU A 812 -16.63 -7.11 32.73
N PHE A 813 -15.50 -7.19 32.01
CA PHE A 813 -15.17 -8.26 31.06
C PHE A 813 -13.66 -8.32 30.77
N LEU A 814 -13.22 -9.43 30.15
CA LEU A 814 -11.87 -9.66 29.64
C LEU A 814 -11.88 -9.72 28.10
N VAL A 815 -10.88 -9.13 27.46
CA VAL A 815 -10.55 -9.36 26.05
C VAL A 815 -9.23 -10.10 25.94
N ILE A 816 -9.22 -11.21 25.20
CA ILE A 816 -8.00 -11.90 24.76
C ILE A 816 -7.71 -11.39 23.34
N ASN A 817 -6.61 -10.68 23.14
CA ASN A 817 -6.31 -10.04 21.86
C ASN A 817 -5.33 -10.86 21.00
N GLY A 818 -5.66 -12.13 20.74
CA GLY A 818 -4.88 -13.03 19.89
C GLY A 818 -3.61 -13.61 20.52
N ASP A 819 -3.06 -14.60 19.83
CA ASP A 819 -1.88 -15.38 20.17
C ASP A 819 -1.92 -15.92 21.61
N PHE A 820 -3.09 -16.43 22.01
CA PHE A 820 -3.25 -17.09 23.29
C PHE A 820 -2.60 -18.49 23.25
N VAL A 821 -2.74 -19.18 22.10
CA VAL A 821 -2.08 -20.44 21.78
C VAL A 821 -0.96 -20.22 20.75
N ASP A 822 0.04 -21.09 20.72
CA ASP A 822 1.20 -20.96 19.80
C ASP A 822 1.03 -21.74 18.48
N THR A 823 0.40 -22.92 18.49
CA THR A 823 0.41 -23.81 17.31
C THR A 823 -0.94 -24.04 16.61
N GLY A 824 -2.03 -23.43 17.11
CA GLY A 824 -3.35 -23.50 16.46
C GLY A 824 -3.92 -24.91 16.26
N TYR A 825 -3.44 -25.92 17.00
CA TYR A 825 -3.98 -27.28 16.93
C TYR A 825 -5.23 -27.44 17.83
N PRO A 826 -6.15 -28.35 17.52
CA PRO A 826 -7.37 -28.55 18.32
C PRO A 826 -7.08 -28.79 19.81
N GLU A 827 -6.01 -29.52 20.14
CA GLU A 827 -5.56 -29.75 21.50
C GLU A 827 -5.19 -28.46 22.25
N ASP A 828 -4.59 -27.48 21.57
CA ASP A 828 -4.23 -26.18 22.16
C ASP A 828 -5.49 -25.40 22.55
N PHE A 829 -6.50 -25.38 21.67
CA PHE A 829 -7.79 -24.74 21.94
C PHE A 829 -8.58 -25.41 23.06
N GLN A 830 -8.51 -26.74 23.19
CA GLN A 830 -9.11 -27.43 24.34
C GLN A 830 -8.38 -27.08 25.66
N LEU A 831 -7.05 -26.95 25.65
CA LEU A 831 -6.29 -26.48 26.82
C LEU A 831 -6.63 -25.02 27.14
N ALA A 832 -6.69 -24.13 26.14
CA ALA A 832 -7.08 -22.72 26.33
C ALA A 832 -8.45 -22.60 26.99
N LYS A 833 -9.43 -23.36 26.50
CA LYS A 833 -10.76 -23.43 27.10
C LYS A 833 -10.72 -23.92 28.55
N GLN A 834 -9.97 -24.98 28.83
CA GLN A 834 -9.80 -25.50 30.19
C GLN A 834 -9.18 -24.44 31.12
N VAL A 835 -8.14 -23.72 30.68
CA VAL A 835 -7.47 -22.66 31.47
C VAL A 835 -8.45 -21.54 31.84
N LEU A 836 -9.25 -21.09 30.87
CA LEU A 836 -10.25 -20.03 31.10
C LEU A 836 -11.41 -20.51 32.01
N GLU A 837 -11.88 -21.75 31.83
CA GLU A 837 -12.87 -22.38 32.72
C GLU A 837 -12.34 -22.59 34.16
N GLU A 838 -11.03 -22.80 34.34
CA GLU A 838 -10.39 -23.02 35.65
C GLU A 838 -10.07 -21.73 36.41
N GLU A 839 -9.48 -20.72 35.76
CA GLU A 839 -9.02 -19.49 36.44
C GLU A 839 -10.13 -18.43 36.52
N VAL A 840 -10.82 -18.16 35.40
CA VAL A 840 -11.84 -17.10 35.28
C VAL A 840 -13.21 -17.63 35.68
N GLY A 841 -13.64 -18.74 35.09
CA GLY A 841 -14.95 -19.36 35.33
C GLY A 841 -16.11 -18.52 34.79
N ASP A 842 -17.15 -18.32 35.60
CA ASP A 842 -18.36 -17.57 35.26
C ASP A 842 -18.42 -16.14 35.85
N ARG A 843 -17.27 -15.57 36.27
CA ARG A 843 -17.20 -14.25 36.91
C ARG A 843 -17.61 -13.09 36.01
N PHE A 844 -17.03 -13.05 34.80
CA PHE A 844 -17.25 -11.99 33.81
C PHE A 844 -17.14 -12.56 32.38
N PRO A 845 -17.72 -11.91 31.36
CA PRO A 845 -17.59 -12.33 29.97
C PRO A 845 -16.14 -12.31 29.50
N ILE A 846 -15.83 -13.21 28.56
CA ILE A 846 -14.56 -13.27 27.84
C ILE A 846 -14.87 -13.08 26.36
N TYR A 847 -14.20 -12.12 25.73
CA TYR A 847 -14.17 -11.95 24.28
C TYR A 847 -12.78 -12.32 23.78
N TYR A 848 -12.68 -12.89 22.57
CA TYR A 848 -11.42 -13.42 22.06
C TYR A 848 -11.28 -13.05 20.58
N VAL A 849 -10.28 -12.23 20.28
CA VAL A 849 -9.83 -11.88 18.92
C VAL A 849 -8.80 -12.92 18.48
N PRO A 850 -8.88 -13.50 17.28
CA PRO A 850 -7.86 -14.42 16.77
C PRO A 850 -6.59 -13.67 16.30
N GLY A 851 -5.42 -14.17 16.70
CA GLY A 851 -4.11 -13.81 16.16
C GLY A 851 -3.65 -14.78 15.07
N ASN A 852 -2.41 -14.63 14.61
CA ASN A 852 -1.85 -15.49 13.55
C ASN A 852 -1.48 -16.89 14.06
N HIS A 853 -1.09 -17.05 15.32
CA HIS A 853 -0.79 -18.35 15.90
C HIS A 853 -2.05 -19.23 16.02
N GLU A 854 -3.24 -18.65 16.21
CA GLU A 854 -4.51 -19.38 16.19
C GLU A 854 -4.80 -20.06 14.84
N MET A 855 -4.31 -19.53 13.70
CA MET A 855 -4.51 -20.16 12.38
C MET A 855 -3.36 -21.06 11.90
N MET A 856 -2.23 -21.13 12.60
CA MET A 856 -1.03 -21.86 12.11
C MET A 856 -1.26 -23.36 11.89
N GLY A 857 -2.03 -24.03 12.74
CA GLY A 857 -2.17 -25.50 12.72
C GLY A 857 -2.88 -26.06 11.48
N THR A 858 -3.85 -25.32 10.93
CA THR A 858 -4.64 -25.71 9.75
C THR A 858 -4.52 -24.74 8.57
N GLY A 859 -3.85 -23.60 8.73
CA GLY A 859 -3.82 -22.51 7.75
C GLY A 859 -5.13 -21.72 7.67
N ASN A 860 -6.00 -21.85 8.67
CA ASN A 860 -7.29 -21.17 8.80
C ASN A 860 -7.80 -21.25 10.25
N LEU A 861 -8.88 -20.54 10.57
CA LEU A 861 -9.43 -20.45 11.94
C LEU A 861 -10.46 -21.54 12.29
N THR A 862 -10.65 -22.59 11.49
CA THR A 862 -11.71 -23.61 11.76
C THR A 862 -11.58 -24.25 13.15
N ASN A 863 -10.35 -24.48 13.63
CA ASN A 863 -10.11 -25.03 14.98
C ASN A 863 -10.48 -24.04 16.10
N PHE A 864 -10.36 -22.73 15.86
CA PHE A 864 -10.81 -21.67 16.77
C PHE A 864 -12.34 -21.60 16.78
N GLU A 865 -12.96 -21.59 15.60
CA GLU A 865 -14.42 -21.48 15.41
C GLU A 865 -15.18 -22.65 16.09
N GLU A 866 -14.65 -23.87 16.03
CA GLU A 866 -15.22 -25.04 16.72
C GLU A 866 -15.27 -24.92 18.26
N VAL A 867 -14.46 -24.05 18.86
CA VAL A 867 -14.28 -23.95 20.32
C VAL A 867 -14.77 -22.63 20.90
N PHE A 868 -14.55 -21.51 20.19
CA PHE A 868 -14.79 -20.14 20.64
C PHE A 868 -15.83 -19.38 19.79
N GLY A 869 -16.13 -19.81 18.56
CA GLY A 869 -17.18 -19.23 17.72
C GLY A 869 -16.69 -18.11 16.79
N GLU A 870 -17.44 -17.01 16.72
CA GLU A 870 -17.28 -15.95 15.72
C GLU A 870 -15.89 -15.26 15.81
N THR A 871 -15.19 -15.21 14.67
CA THR A 871 -13.83 -14.66 14.52
C THR A 871 -13.75 -13.12 14.53
N ARG A 872 -14.89 -12.46 14.32
CA ARG A 872 -15.10 -11.01 14.51
C ARG A 872 -16.38 -10.78 15.31
N GLN A 873 -16.42 -9.75 16.14
CA GLN A 873 -17.56 -9.50 17.04
C GLN A 873 -17.84 -8.00 17.21
N SER A 874 -19.08 -7.63 17.51
CA SER A 874 -19.50 -6.23 17.66
C SER A 874 -20.64 -6.09 18.68
N PHE A 875 -20.44 -5.28 19.72
CA PHE A 875 -21.42 -5.09 20.80
C PHE A 875 -21.36 -3.68 21.40
N VAL A 876 -22.39 -3.29 22.17
CA VAL A 876 -22.42 -2.02 22.90
C VAL A 876 -22.47 -2.30 24.41
N HIS A 877 -21.53 -1.75 25.16
CA HIS A 877 -21.42 -1.89 26.61
C HIS A 877 -21.27 -0.53 27.28
N ASN A 878 -22.10 -0.22 28.28
CA ASN A 878 -22.16 1.07 29.00
C ASN A 878 -22.11 2.33 28.10
N GLY A 879 -22.64 2.24 26.87
CA GLY A 879 -22.66 3.33 25.88
C GLY A 879 -21.41 3.43 24.99
N VAL A 880 -20.51 2.46 25.04
CA VAL A 880 -19.34 2.35 24.13
C VAL A 880 -19.58 1.23 23.13
N GLN A 881 -19.33 1.50 21.85
CA GLN A 881 -19.36 0.50 20.78
C GLN A 881 -18.01 -0.22 20.72
N PHE A 882 -18.02 -1.52 20.96
CA PHE A 882 -16.86 -2.40 20.77
C PHE A 882 -16.94 -3.06 19.39
N VAL A 883 -15.80 -3.15 18.70
CA VAL A 883 -15.63 -3.88 17.45
C VAL A 883 -14.34 -4.69 17.54
N MET A 884 -14.39 -5.96 17.16
CA MET A 884 -13.27 -6.89 17.19
C MET A 884 -13.04 -7.42 15.79
N LEU A 885 -11.88 -7.10 15.23
CA LEU A 885 -11.48 -7.38 13.85
C LEU A 885 -10.57 -8.61 13.79
N ASN A 886 -10.81 -9.46 12.81
CA ASN A 886 -9.94 -10.59 12.50
C ASN A 886 -8.78 -10.11 11.62
N SER A 887 -7.57 -10.10 12.16
CA SER A 887 -6.34 -9.82 11.41
C SER A 887 -5.40 -11.02 11.33
N SER A 888 -5.87 -12.25 11.58
CA SER A 888 -5.02 -13.45 11.70
C SER A 888 -4.09 -13.70 10.51
N ALA A 889 -4.46 -13.27 9.29
CA ALA A 889 -3.67 -13.41 8.07
C ALA A 889 -2.73 -12.21 7.77
N GLY A 890 -2.56 -11.26 8.69
CA GLY A 890 -1.72 -10.06 8.51
C GLY A 890 -2.34 -8.96 7.62
N SER A 891 -3.60 -9.11 7.21
CA SER A 891 -4.45 -8.11 6.53
C SER A 891 -5.90 -8.42 6.91
N TYR A 892 -6.76 -7.40 7.00
CA TYR A 892 -8.19 -7.59 7.25
C TYR A 892 -8.86 -8.25 6.05
N ARG A 893 -8.59 -7.77 4.83
CA ARG A 893 -9.14 -8.35 3.60
C ARG A 893 -8.71 -9.80 3.39
N ALA A 894 -7.45 -10.12 3.69
CA ALA A 894 -6.92 -11.47 3.58
C ALA A 894 -7.45 -12.44 4.65
N SER A 895 -7.88 -11.90 5.80
CA SER A 895 -8.50 -12.68 6.88
C SER A 895 -10.00 -12.89 6.64
N ASP A 896 -10.75 -11.81 6.41
CA ASP A 896 -12.12 -11.76 5.90
C ASP A 896 -12.46 -10.31 5.49
N PHE A 897 -12.72 -10.06 4.21
CA PHE A 897 -13.07 -8.73 3.70
C PHE A 897 -14.37 -8.14 4.26
N GLN A 898 -15.38 -8.97 4.57
CA GLN A 898 -16.70 -8.51 5.00
C GLN A 898 -16.64 -7.65 6.27
N GLN A 899 -15.61 -7.86 7.11
CA GLN A 899 -15.39 -7.09 8.32
C GLN A 899 -15.14 -5.60 8.07
N LEU A 900 -14.59 -5.21 6.90
CA LEU A 900 -14.36 -3.80 6.56
C LEU A 900 -15.67 -3.08 6.23
N VAL A 901 -16.58 -3.75 5.52
CA VAL A 901 -17.95 -3.27 5.27
C VAL A 901 -18.72 -3.14 6.60
N GLU A 902 -18.63 -4.17 7.45
CA GLU A 902 -19.27 -4.16 8.77
C GLU A 902 -18.70 -3.08 9.71
N LEU A 903 -17.38 -2.82 9.66
CA LEU A 903 -16.72 -1.75 10.41
C LEU A 903 -17.21 -0.38 9.95
N GLN A 904 -17.18 -0.10 8.64
CA GLN A 904 -17.64 1.17 8.08
C GLN A 904 -19.12 1.43 8.41
N ALA A 905 -19.97 0.40 8.28
CA ALA A 905 -21.38 0.47 8.65
C ALA A 905 -21.58 0.68 10.17
N THR A 906 -20.78 0.01 11.00
CA THR A 906 -20.83 0.14 12.46
C THR A 906 -20.40 1.53 12.93
N LEU A 907 -19.31 2.08 12.39
CA LEU A 907 -18.86 3.45 12.68
C LEU A 907 -19.91 4.49 12.27
N ASN A 908 -20.47 4.38 11.05
CA ASN A 908 -21.55 5.26 10.58
C ASN A 908 -22.81 5.21 11.48
N LYS A 909 -23.17 4.02 11.96
CA LYS A 909 -24.29 3.78 12.88
C LYS A 909 -24.00 4.33 14.28
N ALA A 910 -22.80 4.09 14.81
CA ALA A 910 -22.33 4.57 16.10
C ALA A 910 -22.26 6.10 16.15
N ALA A 911 -21.78 6.75 15.08
CA ALA A 911 -21.73 8.21 14.98
C ALA A 911 -23.13 8.84 15.14
N ARG A 912 -24.14 8.24 14.49
CA ARG A 912 -25.53 8.74 14.45
C ARG A 912 -26.39 8.32 15.65
N ASN A 913 -25.99 7.30 16.41
CA ASN A 913 -26.74 6.80 17.57
C ASN A 913 -26.45 7.59 18.85
N PRO A 914 -27.41 8.27 19.51
CA PRO A 914 -27.16 9.02 20.73
C PRO A 914 -26.87 8.15 21.96
N GLU A 915 -27.24 6.87 21.95
CA GLU A 915 -26.95 5.92 23.04
C GLU A 915 -25.49 5.39 22.99
N VAL A 916 -24.78 5.61 21.87
CA VAL A 916 -23.34 5.34 21.75
C VAL A 916 -22.59 6.66 21.88
N ARG A 917 -21.63 6.73 22.80
CA ARG A 917 -20.83 7.91 23.13
C ARG A 917 -19.40 7.83 22.61
N ASN A 918 -18.80 6.63 22.60
CA ASN A 918 -17.43 6.38 22.15
C ASN A 918 -17.33 5.01 21.43
N THR A 919 -16.21 4.74 20.77
CA THR A 919 -15.92 3.47 20.09
C THR A 919 -14.55 2.92 20.52
N VAL A 920 -14.44 1.60 20.67
CA VAL A 920 -13.18 0.85 20.85
C VAL A 920 -13.08 -0.18 19.73
N VAL A 921 -11.97 -0.19 19.01
CA VAL A 921 -11.67 -1.21 17.98
C VAL A 921 -10.49 -2.06 18.44
N PHE A 922 -10.62 -3.37 18.31
CA PHE A 922 -9.57 -4.35 18.57
C PHE A 922 -9.12 -5.05 17.29
N SER A 923 -7.83 -5.35 17.19
CA SER A 923 -7.18 -6.19 16.18
C SER A 923 -5.96 -6.86 16.84
N HIS A 924 -5.60 -8.09 16.48
CA HIS A 924 -4.35 -8.67 16.98
C HIS A 924 -3.12 -7.90 16.46
N HIS A 925 -2.98 -7.76 15.13
CA HIS A 925 -1.91 -6.98 14.52
C HIS A 925 -2.18 -5.45 14.66
N PRO A 926 -1.18 -4.65 15.03
CA PRO A 926 -1.25 -3.19 15.07
C PRO A 926 -1.25 -2.57 13.66
N THR A 927 -1.73 -1.33 13.55
CA THR A 927 -1.60 -0.56 12.31
C THR A 927 -0.15 -0.15 12.03
N ASN A 928 0.63 0.13 13.08
CA ASN A 928 2.04 0.51 12.99
C ASN A 928 2.85 -0.25 14.05
N ASP A 929 4.01 -0.81 13.68
CA ASP A 929 4.92 -1.47 14.63
C ASP A 929 5.72 -0.39 15.40
N PRO A 930 5.72 -0.37 16.74
CA PRO A 930 6.58 0.56 17.50
C PRO A 930 8.07 0.17 17.47
N MET A 931 8.43 -0.99 16.91
CA MET A 931 9.81 -1.43 16.71
C MET A 931 10.27 -1.15 15.27
N PRO A 932 11.50 -0.63 15.03
CA PRO A 932 12.00 -0.26 13.68
C PRO A 932 12.15 -1.39 12.66
N THR A 933 11.68 -2.60 12.98
CA THR A 933 11.67 -3.76 12.10
C THR A 933 10.44 -3.83 11.20
N ASP A 934 9.36 -3.12 11.52
CA ASP A 934 8.07 -3.15 10.81
C ASP A 934 7.49 -4.56 10.61
N ALA A 935 7.95 -5.52 11.41
CA ALA A 935 7.73 -6.94 11.21
C ALA A 935 6.41 -7.45 11.80
N SER A 936 5.82 -6.66 12.70
CA SER A 936 4.65 -7.03 13.51
C SER A 936 3.34 -6.40 13.03
N GLN A 937 3.40 -5.46 12.10
CA GLN A 937 2.23 -4.66 11.67
C GLN A 937 1.42 -5.28 10.53
N LEU A 938 0.24 -4.72 10.30
CA LEU A 938 -0.59 -5.03 9.13
C LEU A 938 0.16 -4.75 7.82
N SER A 939 0.15 -5.76 6.94
CA SER A 939 0.94 -5.82 5.71
C SER A 939 0.39 -4.96 4.56
N ASP A 940 -0.93 -4.76 4.50
CA ASP A 940 -1.56 -3.84 3.54
C ASP A 940 -1.64 -2.44 4.15
N ARG A 941 -0.74 -1.56 3.70
CA ARG A 941 -0.64 -0.17 4.20
C ARG A 941 -1.83 0.71 3.78
N LYS A 942 -2.54 0.37 2.70
CA LYS A 942 -3.77 1.07 2.29
C LYS A 942 -4.95 0.66 3.17
N GLU A 943 -5.02 -0.61 3.60
CA GLU A 943 -6.01 -1.06 4.59
C GLU A 943 -5.82 -0.33 5.93
N VAL A 944 -4.57 -0.11 6.34
CA VAL A 944 -4.23 0.72 7.51
C VAL A 944 -4.74 2.16 7.33
N ALA A 945 -4.32 2.84 6.26
CA ALA A 945 -4.74 4.23 6.02
C ALA A 945 -6.28 4.37 5.96
N LEU A 946 -6.99 3.39 5.43
CA LEU A 946 -8.46 3.37 5.38
C LEU A 946 -9.11 3.27 6.77
N VAL A 947 -8.60 2.40 7.65
CA VAL A 947 -9.10 2.25 9.02
C VAL A 947 -8.76 3.48 9.87
N GLU A 948 -7.55 4.02 9.74
CA GLU A 948 -7.11 5.23 10.44
C GLU A 948 -7.92 6.46 9.98
N LYS A 949 -8.21 6.58 8.67
CA LYS A 949 -9.15 7.55 8.09
C LYS A 949 -10.55 7.41 8.71
N TRP A 950 -11.16 6.22 8.70
CA TRP A 950 -12.52 6.04 9.22
C TRP A 950 -12.66 6.32 10.72
N LEU A 951 -11.66 5.99 11.54
CA LEU A 951 -11.67 6.32 12.97
C LEU A 951 -11.53 7.83 13.21
N SER A 952 -10.74 8.51 12.38
CA SER A 952 -10.61 9.97 12.38
C SER A 952 -11.91 10.67 11.95
N GLU A 953 -12.48 10.23 10.82
CA GLU A 953 -13.77 10.70 10.29
C GLU A 953 -14.92 10.40 11.26
N PHE A 954 -14.89 9.28 11.98
CA PHE A 954 -15.85 8.98 13.03
C PHE A 954 -15.80 10.05 14.13
N ARG A 955 -14.61 10.41 14.66
CA ARG A 955 -14.49 11.48 15.67
C ARG A 955 -15.06 12.81 15.15
N MET A 956 -14.71 13.19 13.91
CA MET A 956 -15.16 14.44 13.28
C MET A 956 -16.68 14.48 13.01
N THR A 957 -17.24 13.44 12.39
CA THR A 957 -18.64 13.42 11.90
C THR A 957 -19.66 13.10 12.99
N SER A 958 -19.26 12.39 14.05
CA SER A 958 -20.11 12.07 15.20
C SER A 958 -20.40 13.26 16.14
N GLY A 959 -19.75 14.40 15.90
CA GLY A 959 -19.76 15.54 16.80
C GLY A 959 -18.81 15.40 17.99
N GLY A 960 -17.69 14.68 17.80
CA GLY A 960 -16.64 14.48 18.80
C GLY A 960 -16.91 13.34 19.78
N LYS A 961 -17.29 12.17 19.28
CA LYS A 961 -17.23 10.93 20.06
C LYS A 961 -15.80 10.43 20.16
N GLY A 962 -15.42 9.86 21.29
CA GLY A 962 -14.11 9.23 21.48
C GLY A 962 -13.93 7.99 20.61
N ALA A 963 -12.73 7.77 20.11
CA ALA A 963 -12.32 6.53 19.44
C ALA A 963 -10.92 6.13 19.91
N ILE A 964 -10.68 4.82 20.04
CA ILE A 964 -9.38 4.23 20.35
C ILE A 964 -9.25 2.90 19.60
N PHE A 965 -8.04 2.59 19.16
CA PHE A 965 -7.66 1.31 18.58
C PHE A 965 -6.71 0.57 19.53
N ILE A 966 -6.92 -0.72 19.75
CA ILE A 966 -6.16 -1.55 20.69
C ILE A 966 -5.63 -2.79 19.96
N SER A 967 -4.35 -3.08 20.13
CA SER A 967 -3.62 -4.13 19.41
C SER A 967 -2.48 -4.76 20.22
N SER A 968 -1.72 -5.67 19.64
CA SER A 968 -0.75 -6.54 20.34
C SER A 968 0.36 -7.01 19.38
N HIS A 969 0.78 -8.28 19.41
CA HIS A 969 1.71 -8.95 18.49
C HIS A 969 3.18 -8.48 18.56
N ALA A 970 3.43 -7.17 18.44
CA ALA A 970 4.75 -6.54 18.58
C ALA A 970 5.40 -6.75 19.97
N SER A 971 4.66 -7.33 20.93
CA SER A 971 5.16 -7.75 22.24
C SER A 971 5.79 -6.60 23.06
N THR A 972 5.31 -5.38 22.83
CA THR A 972 5.80 -4.12 23.40
C THR A 972 4.61 -3.24 23.80
N PHE A 973 4.68 -2.60 24.97
CA PHE A 973 3.69 -1.61 25.39
C PHE A 973 3.99 -0.25 24.74
N ASN A 974 3.08 0.24 23.91
CA ASN A 974 3.24 1.52 23.22
C ASN A 974 1.90 2.28 23.11
N VAL A 975 1.98 3.61 23.11
CA VAL A 975 0.89 4.48 22.66
C VAL A 975 1.42 5.33 21.51
N ASN A 976 0.73 5.26 20.38
CA ASN A 976 0.87 6.21 19.28
C ASN A 976 -0.45 6.98 19.13
N ARG A 977 -0.45 8.14 18.48
CA ARG A 977 -1.64 8.90 18.12
C ARG A 977 -1.61 9.24 16.65
N VAL A 978 -2.70 8.96 15.94
CA VAL A 978 -2.87 9.29 14.53
C VAL A 978 -4.17 10.08 14.40
N ASN A 979 -4.08 11.34 13.97
CA ASN A 979 -5.22 12.24 13.79
C ASN A 979 -6.17 12.31 15.03
N GLY A 980 -5.59 12.30 16.23
CA GLY A 980 -6.28 12.33 17.52
C GLY A 980 -7.00 11.04 17.93
N VAL A 981 -6.82 9.94 17.19
CA VAL A 981 -7.20 8.59 17.64
C VAL A 981 -5.95 7.96 18.30
N PRO A 982 -6.00 7.50 19.56
CA PRO A 982 -4.91 6.73 20.14
C PRO A 982 -4.90 5.29 19.61
N TYR A 983 -3.70 4.79 19.35
CA TYR A 983 -3.39 3.41 18.97
C TYR A 983 -2.55 2.82 20.09
N PHE A 984 -3.16 1.93 20.87
CA PHE A 984 -2.53 1.26 21.99
C PHE A 984 -2.03 -0.12 21.58
N VAL A 985 -0.74 -0.38 21.75
CA VAL A 985 -0.16 -1.72 21.62
C VAL A 985 0.03 -2.29 23.02
N THR A 986 -0.57 -3.44 23.27
CA THR A 986 -0.39 -4.25 24.48
C THR A 986 0.83 -5.14 24.33
N GLY A 987 1.65 -5.21 25.38
CA GLY A 987 2.72 -6.21 25.47
C GLY A 987 2.21 -7.62 25.81
N THR A 988 3.17 -8.53 25.98
CA THR A 988 2.92 -9.97 26.17
C THR A 988 2.70 -10.34 27.64
N ALA A 989 1.78 -11.29 27.88
CA ALA A 989 1.51 -11.87 29.20
C ALA A 989 2.15 -13.25 29.43
N GLY A 990 2.79 -13.88 28.42
CA GLY A 990 3.27 -15.26 28.54
C GLY A 990 4.54 -15.58 27.76
N LYS A 991 4.67 -15.11 26.52
CA LYS A 991 5.88 -15.16 25.69
C LYS A 991 6.92 -14.14 26.20
N ASP A 992 8.22 -14.43 26.11
CA ASP A 992 9.23 -13.42 26.43
C ASP A 992 9.22 -12.31 25.35
N PRO A 993 9.27 -11.00 25.71
CA PRO A 993 9.08 -9.90 24.77
C PRO A 993 10.23 -9.75 23.76
N TYR A 994 9.91 -9.26 22.55
CA TYR A 994 10.90 -9.00 21.50
C TYR A 994 11.62 -7.64 21.64
N GLY A 995 10.91 -6.59 22.08
CA GLY A 995 11.50 -5.27 22.27
C GLY A 995 12.34 -5.15 23.53
N THR A 996 13.16 -4.10 23.61
CA THR A 996 13.87 -3.76 24.86
C THR A 996 12.91 -3.18 25.89
N PRO A 997 13.15 -3.31 27.21
CA PRO A 997 12.25 -2.77 28.21
C PRO A 997 12.09 -1.24 28.17
N ASP A 998 13.13 -0.51 27.78
CA ASP A 998 13.06 0.96 27.55
C ASP A 998 12.21 1.36 26.33
N ASN A 999 11.89 0.41 25.44
CA ASN A 999 10.91 0.54 24.37
C ASN A 999 9.61 -0.23 24.70
N GLY A 1000 9.32 -0.48 25.99
CA GLY A 1000 8.08 -1.14 26.44
C GLY A 1000 8.05 -2.66 26.32
N GLY A 1001 9.17 -3.32 25.98
CA GLY A 1001 9.30 -4.76 25.96
C GLY A 1001 9.37 -5.37 27.37
N ILE A 1002 8.22 -5.49 28.02
CA ILE A 1002 8.05 -6.05 29.37
C ILE A 1002 6.88 -7.05 29.40
N LEU A 1003 6.93 -7.99 30.34
CA LEU A 1003 5.82 -8.92 30.60
C LEU A 1003 4.71 -8.21 31.39
N GLY A 1004 3.44 -8.34 30.99
CA GLY A 1004 2.34 -7.73 31.71
C GLY A 1004 0.96 -7.89 31.06
N TRP A 1005 0.00 -7.17 31.60
CA TRP A 1005 -1.38 -7.09 31.11
C TRP A 1005 -1.92 -5.66 31.26
N THR A 1006 -3.09 -5.38 30.68
CA THR A 1006 -3.64 -4.01 30.63
C THR A 1006 -5.02 -3.93 31.27
N MET A 1007 -5.27 -2.91 32.09
CA MET A 1007 -6.60 -2.57 32.59
C MET A 1007 -7.02 -1.22 32.02
N PHE A 1008 -8.14 -1.15 31.31
CA PHE A 1008 -8.72 0.09 30.81
C PHE A 1008 -9.88 0.54 31.71
N GLY A 1009 -9.98 1.84 31.97
CA GLY A 1009 -11.07 2.44 32.76
C GLY A 1009 -11.75 3.57 32.00
N VAL A 1010 -13.07 3.45 31.85
CA VAL A 1010 -13.92 4.28 30.97
C VAL A 1010 -15.00 5.00 31.78
N GLU A 1011 -15.23 6.27 31.49
CA GLU A 1011 -16.20 7.12 32.21
C GLU A 1011 -17.67 6.65 32.09
N ASN A 1012 -18.40 6.66 33.21
CA ASN A 1012 -19.84 6.37 33.23
C ASN A 1012 -20.71 7.46 32.57
N GLU A 1013 -20.28 8.72 32.55
CA GLU A 1013 -20.97 9.84 31.87
C GLU A 1013 -19.99 10.69 31.04
N SER A 1014 -19.29 10.06 30.08
CA SER A 1014 -18.35 10.75 29.19
C SER A 1014 -18.98 11.97 28.50
N SER A 1015 -18.29 13.10 28.58
CA SER A 1015 -18.66 14.30 27.81
C SER A 1015 -18.47 14.08 26.30
N LEU A 1016 -19.19 14.85 25.47
CA LEU A 1016 -18.90 14.90 24.04
C LEU A 1016 -17.68 15.82 23.83
N LEU A 1017 -16.61 15.26 23.28
CA LEU A 1017 -15.46 16.01 22.77
C LEU A 1017 -15.94 16.94 21.63
N ARG A 1018 -15.16 17.96 21.26
CA ARG A 1018 -15.56 18.96 20.26
C ARG A 1018 -14.39 19.49 19.43
N GLY A 1019 -14.12 18.81 18.31
CA GLY A 1019 -13.12 19.23 17.34
C GLY A 1019 -11.72 18.76 17.73
N ILE A 1020 -10.74 19.62 17.49
CA ILE A 1020 -9.32 19.40 17.83
C ILE A 1020 -9.14 19.94 19.25
N GLN A 1021 -9.08 19.04 20.24
CA GLN A 1021 -8.86 19.34 21.66
C GLN A 1021 -7.66 18.54 22.16
N SER A 1022 -6.98 19.01 23.20
CA SER A 1022 -5.76 18.36 23.72
C SER A 1022 -6.02 16.96 24.26
N PRO A 1023 -5.00 16.08 24.32
CA PRO A 1023 -5.11 14.76 24.95
C PRO A 1023 -5.72 14.81 26.35
N GLU A 1024 -5.33 15.79 27.17
CA GLU A 1024 -5.84 16.00 28.54
C GLU A 1024 -7.32 16.40 28.56
N GLU A 1025 -7.82 17.12 27.55
CA GLU A 1025 -9.25 17.42 27.40
C GLU A 1025 -10.07 16.24 26.84
N THR A 1026 -9.45 15.10 26.50
CA THR A 1026 -10.10 13.93 25.87
C THR A 1026 -10.21 12.69 26.76
N ASP A 1027 -10.26 12.88 28.08
CA ASP A 1027 -10.16 11.87 29.15
C ASP A 1027 -11.33 10.85 29.27
N TRP A 1028 -12.01 10.46 28.19
CA TRP A 1028 -13.13 9.49 28.28
C TRP A 1028 -12.66 8.05 28.63
N ILE A 1029 -11.37 7.75 28.44
CA ILE A 1029 -10.70 6.48 28.73
C ILE A 1029 -9.26 6.72 29.22
N ARG A 1030 -8.84 5.93 30.22
CA ARG A 1030 -7.43 5.79 30.64
C ARG A 1030 -7.06 4.32 30.81
N THR A 1031 -5.77 4.03 30.98
CA THR A 1031 -5.25 2.67 31.11
C THR A 1031 -4.16 2.54 32.18
N GLU A 1032 -4.15 1.40 32.87
CA GLU A 1032 -3.06 0.94 33.75
C GLU A 1032 -2.32 -0.21 33.06
N VAL A 1033 -1.02 -0.01 32.79
CA VAL A 1033 -0.13 -1.09 32.34
C VAL A 1033 0.41 -1.80 33.57
N ASN A 1034 0.00 -3.05 33.75
CA ASN A 1034 0.27 -3.85 34.93
C ASN A 1034 1.38 -4.88 34.64
N PRO A 1035 2.66 -4.59 34.99
CA PRO A 1035 3.75 -5.52 34.76
C PRO A 1035 3.67 -6.76 35.66
N LEU A 1036 4.12 -7.90 35.16
CA LEU A 1036 4.32 -9.12 35.94
C LEU A 1036 5.64 -9.02 36.71
N LEU A 1037 5.58 -8.86 38.03
CA LEU A 1037 6.74 -8.56 38.89
C LEU A 1037 7.03 -9.68 39.91
N GLU A 1038 8.32 -9.98 40.10
CA GLU A 1038 8.85 -10.82 41.19
C GLU A 1038 9.37 -9.98 42.36
N GLU A 1039 10.00 -8.83 42.08
CA GLU A 1039 10.53 -7.87 43.06
C GLU A 1039 10.53 -6.45 42.48
N ILE A 1040 10.47 -5.42 43.36
CA ILE A 1040 10.83 -4.04 43.03
C ILE A 1040 11.98 -3.60 43.94
N THR A 1041 13.12 -3.24 43.35
CA THR A 1041 14.23 -2.60 44.07
C THR A 1041 14.24 -1.08 43.86
N VAL A 1042 14.74 -0.33 44.84
CA VAL A 1042 14.87 1.12 44.78
C VAL A 1042 16.31 1.52 45.12
N ASP A 1043 16.96 2.24 44.20
CA ASP A 1043 18.29 2.83 44.39
C ASP A 1043 18.14 4.26 44.91
N ALA A 1044 18.50 4.44 46.19
CA ALA A 1044 18.66 5.73 46.86
C ALA A 1044 19.65 5.59 48.04
N PRO A 1045 20.35 6.65 48.45
CA PRO A 1045 21.26 6.62 49.59
C PRO A 1045 20.53 6.60 50.93
N GLU A 1046 21.14 5.99 51.96
CA GLU A 1046 20.60 5.98 53.33
C GLU A 1046 20.57 7.39 53.99
N GLU A 1047 21.44 8.30 53.56
CA GLU A 1047 21.54 9.68 54.05
C GLU A 1047 21.64 10.70 52.90
N LEU A 1048 21.14 11.92 53.11
CA LEU A 1048 21.10 13.02 52.11
C LEU A 1048 21.31 14.38 52.81
N ALA A 1049 22.02 15.35 52.21
CA ALA A 1049 22.26 16.66 52.84
C ALA A 1049 21.15 17.69 52.53
N VAL A 1050 20.85 18.61 53.46
CA VAL A 1050 19.87 19.69 53.22
C VAL A 1050 20.29 20.57 52.04
N GLY A 1051 19.39 20.70 51.05
CA GLY A 1051 19.62 21.45 49.81
C GLY A 1051 20.19 20.60 48.66
N GLU A 1052 20.57 19.34 48.92
CA GLU A 1052 20.98 18.37 47.90
C GLU A 1052 19.77 17.91 47.05
N THR A 1053 20.05 17.37 45.87
CA THR A 1053 19.05 16.76 44.98
C THR A 1053 19.69 15.56 44.30
N ILE A 1054 18.98 14.43 44.31
CA ILE A 1054 19.44 13.15 43.79
C ILE A 1054 18.37 12.53 42.90
N GLU A 1055 18.79 11.73 41.93
CA GLU A 1055 17.91 10.87 41.15
C GLU A 1055 17.68 9.56 41.93
N VAL A 1056 16.42 9.19 42.16
CA VAL A 1056 16.00 7.94 42.81
C VAL A 1056 15.41 7.02 41.75
N LYS A 1057 15.88 5.78 41.65
CA LYS A 1057 15.48 4.85 40.59
C LYS A 1057 14.81 3.62 41.15
N ALA A 1058 13.60 3.31 40.66
CA ALA A 1058 12.98 2.02 40.88
C ALA A 1058 13.29 1.07 39.70
N THR A 1059 13.55 -0.20 40.00
CA THR A 1059 13.75 -1.26 39.01
C THR A 1059 12.76 -2.38 39.26
N GLY A 1060 11.98 -2.73 38.24
CA GLY A 1060 11.11 -3.90 38.26
C GLY A 1060 11.87 -5.15 37.81
N HIS A 1061 11.68 -6.26 38.51
CA HIS A 1061 12.26 -7.57 38.20
C HIS A 1061 11.15 -8.53 37.77
N GLN A 1062 11.31 -9.23 36.65
CA GLN A 1062 10.29 -10.12 36.06
C GLN A 1062 10.80 -11.55 35.87
N PRO A 1063 9.90 -12.55 35.79
CA PRO A 1063 10.28 -13.94 35.58
C PRO A 1063 11.08 -14.13 34.29
N GLY A 1064 12.13 -14.96 34.36
CA GLY A 1064 13.14 -15.10 33.30
C GLY A 1064 14.36 -14.19 33.50
N GLY A 1065 14.33 -13.28 34.47
CA GLY A 1065 15.45 -12.39 34.79
C GLY A 1065 15.47 -11.10 33.97
N ILE A 1066 14.33 -10.71 33.41
CA ILE A 1066 14.14 -9.40 32.75
C ILE A 1066 14.10 -8.34 33.86
N ASN A 1067 14.90 -7.28 33.72
CA ASN A 1067 14.96 -6.17 34.67
C ASN A 1067 14.74 -4.87 33.89
N PHE A 1068 13.92 -3.96 34.40
CA PHE A 1068 13.56 -2.74 33.68
C PHE A 1068 13.41 -1.53 34.61
N PRO A 1069 13.72 -0.31 34.16
CA PRO A 1069 13.41 0.91 34.90
C PRO A 1069 11.89 1.01 35.12
N LEU A 1070 11.45 1.08 36.37
CA LEU A 1070 10.03 1.08 36.70
C LEU A 1070 9.45 2.49 36.50
N ARG A 1071 9.01 2.74 35.26
CA ARG A 1071 8.44 4.00 34.73
C ARG A 1071 7.53 3.69 33.53
N TYR A 1072 6.93 4.72 32.93
CA TYR A 1072 6.25 4.63 31.63
C TYR A 1072 7.08 3.81 30.61
N PRO A 1073 6.47 2.86 29.87
CA PRO A 1073 5.02 2.63 29.74
C PRO A 1073 4.36 1.83 30.87
N ALA A 1074 5.09 1.27 31.84
CA ALA A 1074 4.46 0.64 33.01
C ALA A 1074 3.79 1.71 33.90
N SER A 1075 2.64 1.41 34.51
CA SER A 1075 1.98 2.32 35.45
C SER A 1075 2.62 2.23 36.83
N VAL A 1076 3.03 3.38 37.38
CA VAL A 1076 3.82 3.47 38.62
C VAL A 1076 3.28 4.57 39.51
N ASN A 1077 3.01 4.23 40.77
CA ASN A 1077 2.51 5.17 41.78
C ASN A 1077 3.54 5.33 42.90
N TRP A 1078 4.04 6.55 43.06
CA TRP A 1078 4.90 6.93 44.17
C TRP A 1078 4.10 7.60 45.29
N SER A 1079 4.53 7.37 46.52
CA SER A 1079 3.96 8.00 47.71
C SER A 1079 5.05 8.25 48.75
N GLY A 1080 4.80 9.16 49.69
CA GLY A 1080 5.75 9.53 50.73
C GLY A 1080 5.12 9.55 52.12
N SER A 1081 5.96 9.62 53.15
CA SER A 1081 5.51 9.97 54.51
C SER A 1081 4.95 11.40 54.57
N ASP A 1082 4.11 11.74 55.56
CA ASP A 1082 3.39 13.03 55.73
C ASP A 1082 4.25 14.31 55.56
N ASN A 1083 5.58 14.20 55.63
CA ASN A 1083 6.56 15.27 55.50
C ASN A 1083 7.27 15.32 54.13
N VAL A 1084 6.84 14.51 53.16
CA VAL A 1084 7.34 14.45 51.78
C VAL A 1084 6.23 14.90 50.84
N PHE A 1085 6.55 15.80 49.92
CA PHE A 1085 5.68 16.04 48.77
C PHE A 1085 6.05 15.07 47.64
N VAL A 1086 5.06 14.45 47.01
CA VAL A 1086 5.19 13.72 45.75
C VAL A 1086 4.28 14.42 44.75
N GLY A 1087 4.81 14.76 43.57
CA GLY A 1087 4.05 15.38 42.49
C GLY A 1087 4.89 15.53 41.23
N ASN A 1088 4.32 16.14 40.20
CA ASN A 1088 5.00 16.35 38.93
C ASN A 1088 6.04 17.50 38.99
N SER A 1089 6.69 17.78 37.86
CA SER A 1089 7.73 18.81 37.75
C SER A 1089 7.26 20.23 38.11
N GLU A 1090 6.02 20.64 37.81
CA GLU A 1090 5.51 21.97 38.18
C GLU A 1090 5.02 22.02 39.64
N GLU A 1091 4.28 21.01 40.09
CA GLU A 1091 3.85 20.88 41.48
C GLU A 1091 5.04 20.85 42.43
N SER A 1092 6.12 20.16 42.06
CA SER A 1092 7.37 20.13 42.80
C SER A 1092 8.01 21.52 42.90
N LYS A 1093 7.95 22.35 41.86
CA LYS A 1093 8.42 23.74 41.90
C LYS A 1093 7.59 24.59 42.86
N GLU A 1094 6.29 24.33 43.00
CA GLU A 1094 5.41 24.97 43.99
C GLU A 1094 5.72 24.50 45.43
N ALA A 1095 5.82 23.18 45.64
CA ALA A 1095 6.14 22.58 46.94
C ALA A 1095 7.51 23.01 47.49
N ILE A 1096 8.53 23.15 46.62
CA ILE A 1096 9.84 23.70 47.00
C ILE A 1096 9.73 25.16 47.45
N ARG A 1097 8.81 25.96 46.86
CA ARG A 1097 8.58 27.37 47.25
C ARG A 1097 7.81 27.49 48.57
N SER A 1098 6.96 26.52 48.92
CA SER A 1098 6.19 26.55 50.18
C SER A 1098 7.11 26.44 51.40
N GLY A 1099 8.12 25.57 51.31
CA GLY A 1099 9.01 25.24 52.42
C GLY A 1099 8.32 24.46 53.55
N GLU A 1100 7.15 23.88 53.32
CA GLU A 1100 6.38 23.15 54.34
C GLU A 1100 6.87 21.70 54.53
N TYR A 1101 7.51 21.12 53.51
CA TYR A 1101 7.97 19.73 53.49
C TYR A 1101 9.44 19.57 53.92
N THR A 1102 9.78 18.37 54.41
CA THR A 1102 11.17 17.94 54.68
C THR A 1102 11.88 17.60 53.37
N SER A 1103 11.17 17.02 52.40
CA SER A 1103 11.68 16.70 51.06
C SER A 1103 10.58 16.83 50.00
N VAL A 1104 10.98 16.99 48.74
CA VAL A 1104 10.08 17.01 47.57
C VAL A 1104 10.60 16.01 46.55
N PHE A 1105 9.74 15.10 46.10
CA PHE A 1105 10.01 14.12 45.06
C PHE A 1105 9.23 14.44 43.80
N ASP A 1106 9.96 14.66 42.70
CA ASP A 1106 9.39 14.81 41.37
C ASP A 1106 9.36 13.44 40.68
N TYR A 1107 8.16 12.86 40.53
CA TYR A 1107 8.02 11.54 39.88
C TYR A 1107 8.25 11.58 38.37
N THR A 1108 8.21 12.76 37.72
CA THR A 1108 8.46 12.90 36.27
C THR A 1108 9.94 12.89 35.92
N THR A 1109 10.80 13.33 36.85
CA THR A 1109 12.27 13.36 36.66
C THR A 1109 13.03 12.44 37.62
N GLY A 1110 12.33 11.72 38.50
CA GLY A 1110 12.92 10.87 39.54
C GLY A 1110 13.69 11.63 40.62
N ASN A 1111 13.59 12.96 40.69
CA ASN A 1111 14.43 13.77 41.56
C ASN A 1111 13.86 13.94 42.97
N LEU A 1112 14.59 13.44 43.98
CA LEU A 1112 14.34 13.74 45.39
C LEU A 1112 15.22 14.92 45.85
N ARG A 1113 14.58 15.99 46.35
CA ARG A 1113 15.23 17.19 46.86
C ARG A 1113 15.02 17.36 48.37
N ALA A 1114 16.12 17.34 49.12
CA ALA A 1114 16.13 17.63 50.55
C ALA A 1114 15.92 19.13 50.85
N LEU A 1115 14.98 19.45 51.74
CA LEU A 1115 14.65 20.83 52.12
C LEU A 1115 14.88 21.12 53.62
N GLN A 1116 14.67 20.13 54.50
CA GLN A 1116 14.86 20.27 55.95
C GLN A 1116 15.43 18.97 56.55
N GLN A 1117 16.03 19.05 57.74
CA GLN A 1117 16.50 17.87 58.46
C GLN A 1117 15.32 17.00 58.93
N GLY A 1118 15.37 15.69 58.68
CA GLY A 1118 14.36 14.73 59.11
C GLY A 1118 14.50 13.36 58.46
N GLU A 1119 13.83 12.35 59.03
CA GLU A 1119 13.63 11.07 58.35
C GLU A 1119 12.51 11.24 57.31
N VAL A 1120 12.70 10.73 56.10
CA VAL A 1120 11.68 10.66 55.06
C VAL A 1120 11.55 9.23 54.55
N THR A 1121 10.33 8.80 54.23
CA THR A 1121 10.06 7.53 53.56
C THR A 1121 9.52 7.81 52.16
N LEU A 1122 10.05 7.13 51.16
CA LEU A 1122 9.43 6.98 49.84
C LEU A 1122 8.92 5.54 49.69
N LYS A 1123 7.78 5.37 49.04
CA LYS A 1123 7.22 4.09 48.63
C LYS A 1123 6.93 4.17 47.13
N VAL A 1124 7.36 3.15 46.39
CA VAL A 1124 6.95 2.91 45.00
C VAL A 1124 6.00 1.72 44.96
N GLN A 1125 5.01 1.77 44.09
CA GLN A 1125 4.08 0.68 43.81
C GLN A 1125 3.83 0.58 42.30
N SER A 1126 3.73 -0.64 41.78
CA SER A 1126 3.26 -0.94 40.43
C SER A 1126 2.56 -2.28 40.44
N ASN A 1127 1.39 -2.38 39.81
CA ASN A 1127 0.48 -3.53 39.95
C ASN A 1127 0.25 -3.81 41.47
N GLN A 1128 0.23 -5.08 41.89
CA GLN A 1128 0.08 -5.50 43.28
C GLN A 1128 1.39 -5.48 44.10
N MET A 1129 2.50 -4.94 43.57
CA MET A 1129 3.82 -4.98 44.21
C MET A 1129 4.29 -3.62 44.68
N GLU A 1130 4.90 -3.58 45.87
CA GLU A 1130 5.37 -2.37 46.54
C GLU A 1130 6.77 -2.52 47.14
N SER A 1131 7.49 -1.39 47.27
CA SER A 1131 8.80 -1.30 47.92
C SER A 1131 8.94 0.03 48.66
N GLU A 1132 9.47 0.03 49.90
CA GLU A 1132 9.71 1.24 50.70
C GLU A 1132 11.21 1.48 50.95
N ILE A 1133 11.64 2.74 50.89
CA ILE A 1133 13.00 3.18 51.22
C ILE A 1133 12.96 4.37 52.19
N LYS A 1134 13.93 4.42 53.12
CA LYS A 1134 14.01 5.44 54.18
C LYS A 1134 15.34 6.15 54.11
N ILE A 1135 15.27 7.47 54.09
CA ILE A 1135 16.40 8.36 53.82
C ILE A 1135 16.47 9.36 54.98
N GLN A 1136 17.63 9.46 55.63
CA GLN A 1136 17.87 10.39 56.72
C GLN A 1136 18.47 11.68 56.17
N ILE A 1137 17.69 12.76 56.16
CA ILE A 1137 18.19 14.07 55.74
C ILE A 1137 18.94 14.74 56.90
N ASN A 1138 20.17 15.19 56.63
CA ASN A 1138 21.15 15.71 57.59
C ASN A 1138 21.58 17.18 57.28
N GLU A 1139 22.12 17.90 58.28
CA GLU A 1139 22.60 19.31 58.16
C GLU A 1139 23.80 19.50 57.21
#